data_AF-A0A925WY71-F1
#
_entry.id   AF-A0A925WY71-F1
#
_cell.length_a   1.000
_cell.length_b   1.000
_cell.length_c   1.000
_cell.angle_alpha   90.00
_cell.angle_beta   90.00
_cell.angle_gamma   90.00
#
_symmetry.space_group_name_H-M   'P 1'
#
loop_
_entity.id
_entity.type
_entity.pdbx_description
1 polymer ?
#
loop_
_entity_poly.entity_id
_entity_poly.type
_entity_poly.pdbx_seq_one_letter_code
_entity_poly.pdbx_strand_id
1 'polypeptide(L)'
;MTTPILNTPTNVGGFDFIPMQNGRSVDPECQFAVVPPGRPFAGRVYFMYANEVVNESHNHDIVIRYSDDNGLTWSNEVRVNDDPASPIRSQMLGQIAVDPTTGAVVVSFHDGRNDNGVVPNGSDAVQNNEAQFYGALSTDGGLTWTNFQIDPGWSNEVRAASGIDFGDWTGSDFYGGRFFAIWASNAIGTNGLPNNPAPNNFDLATARVDIIGAGLPGIYGITFDDLNGNAAKDPGEPALAGVTVYIDADNSGTLNAGDTSTTTVLGGSYSFTGLAAGPYVIRSEAPAGQRQTFPASGFYNVNFDGTSAVAGEDFGFVNPRIAGTVFDDSNDNGVFDGSELGLAGVTIYIDADLSGTFNAGDPSTVSAANGTYTLGGLANGSYVVRAVTPAGRRLTFPGSASFSHTVTNAALVFTGDNFGFTNRVRIGGFVYRDANGNGIKDVGETPYIGQRVYQDLNNSGTFDNTGGTFNSANVPLAINDNTTINSTLSVAGGGNINNLTVKLNITHTFDGDLVISLISPIGTTVTLANRRGGTGENFVNTVFDDAAATSIVAGTPPYTGSFRPETPLSALNGQNANGTWTLRVQDAATTDTGSLTGWSITFGSTEPNVLTDAGGAYNFPGLSAGTHNIRAEAPANTVFTNPTNGLRTFNAVGGELFGGDFGLFPTAYSGQDITLRLDPTSTKVQIWIDELLANPPTFTADKTILSTLSFTGTAGTDSLTVDAANGNPLPSLGASYDGLAGTNTLSIKGSTGAEFVVFNAATSAAISGISVNTTNTNVFRFDGRGGNDTLNANANANVFIDNTQHLATLFVATTATATVPAGQNAVIVTNSLSLNGLIDLNDNDMILNYTGGTQLSSIQALINSARNGGLWDGQGLTSTSAKNRVPKNTTLGAIEASDYKLANGPSATFDGEALPGDAVLIKYTYYGDVDFNGTVDFDDYSRVDAGFNNNRTGWFNGDVDGNGIVDFDDYSLIDLAFNTQLGVL
;
A
#
# COMPACT_ATOMS: atom_id res chain seq x y z
N MET A 1 54.78 50.56 55.90
CA MET A 1 54.28 50.37 54.53
C MET A 1 55.33 49.61 53.76
N THR A 2 55.12 48.30 53.65
CA THR A 2 55.98 47.36 52.95
C THR A 2 55.76 47.47 51.43
N THR A 3 56.79 47.13 50.67
CA THR A 3 56.74 46.98 49.22
C THR A 3 55.58 46.05 48.82
N PRO A 4 54.78 46.37 47.77
CA PRO A 4 53.76 45.47 47.27
C PRO A 4 54.34 44.08 46.96
N ILE A 5 53.62 43.02 47.35
CA ILE A 5 53.98 41.63 47.07
C ILE A 5 53.15 41.16 45.88
N LEU A 6 53.83 40.74 44.80
CA LEU A 6 53.18 40.03 43.70
C LEU A 6 52.91 38.59 44.14
N ASN A 7 51.63 38.20 44.25
CA ASN A 7 51.23 36.86 44.66
C ASN A 7 51.17 35.89 43.46
N THR A 8 50.35 36.21 42.46
CA THR A 8 50.16 35.37 41.27
C THR A 8 49.72 36.20 40.07
N PRO A 9 50.15 35.85 38.84
CA PRO A 9 49.46 36.26 37.62
C PRO A 9 48.19 35.41 37.43
N THR A 10 47.17 35.99 36.80
CA THR A 10 45.96 35.31 36.32
C THR A 10 45.78 35.64 34.83
N ASN A 11 45.12 34.77 34.07
CA ASN A 11 44.86 35.00 32.64
C ASN A 11 43.48 35.65 32.37
N VAL A 12 42.76 36.08 33.41
CA VAL A 12 41.37 36.55 33.29
C VAL A 12 41.27 38.08 33.08
N GLY A 13 42.39 38.82 33.07
CA GLY A 13 42.37 40.28 32.85
C GLY A 13 41.49 41.04 33.85
N GLY A 14 40.98 42.21 33.45
CA GLY A 14 39.97 42.97 34.22
C GLY A 14 38.54 42.83 33.71
N PHE A 15 38.37 42.32 32.49
CA PHE A 15 37.10 41.95 31.87
C PHE A 15 37.38 40.82 30.89
N ASP A 16 36.65 39.71 30.99
CA ASP A 16 36.87 38.53 30.15
C ASP A 16 35.56 37.90 29.65
N PHE A 17 35.52 37.51 28.38
CA PHE A 17 34.33 36.95 27.75
C PHE A 17 34.29 35.43 27.95
N ILE A 18 33.30 34.97 28.70
CA ILE A 18 33.03 33.54 28.87
C ILE A 18 31.70 33.15 28.27
N PRO A 19 31.49 31.86 27.93
CA PRO A 19 30.24 31.40 27.34
C PRO A 19 28.97 31.78 28.13
N MET A 20 29.02 31.75 29.48
CA MET A 20 27.90 32.14 30.35
C MET A 20 27.55 33.63 30.27
N GLN A 21 28.50 34.49 29.86
CA GLN A 21 28.30 35.93 29.76
C GLN A 21 28.97 36.49 28.49
N ASN A 22 28.60 35.91 27.35
CA ASN A 22 29.26 36.14 26.07
C ASN A 22 28.96 37.52 25.45
N GLY A 23 27.95 38.23 25.94
CA GLY A 23 27.58 39.56 25.45
C GLY A 23 28.26 40.71 26.18
N ARG A 24 28.77 40.47 27.40
CA ARG A 24 29.12 41.56 28.33
C ARG A 24 30.39 41.40 29.13
N SER A 25 31.07 40.26 29.03
CA SER A 25 32.26 39.91 29.82
C SER A 25 31.99 39.87 31.33
N VAL A 26 32.89 39.24 32.07
CA VAL A 26 32.87 39.15 33.53
C VAL A 26 34.05 39.93 34.09
N ASP A 27 33.83 40.69 35.16
CA ASP A 27 34.89 41.21 36.01
C ASP A 27 35.21 40.16 37.10
N PRO A 28 36.31 39.39 36.99
CA PRO A 28 36.69 38.37 37.96
C PRO A 28 37.15 39.03 39.28
N GLU A 29 36.19 39.39 40.13
CA GLU A 29 36.51 40.02 41.41
C GLU A 29 37.39 39.11 42.28
N CYS A 30 38.48 39.68 42.81
CA CYS A 30 39.30 39.02 43.82
C CYS A 30 38.84 39.43 45.23
N GLN A 31 38.86 38.48 46.17
CA GLN A 31 38.35 38.72 47.51
C GLN A 31 39.25 38.14 48.60
N PHE A 32 39.11 38.69 49.80
CA PHE A 32 39.84 38.25 50.98
C PHE A 32 38.89 37.95 52.13
N ALA A 33 39.22 36.92 52.91
CA ALA A 33 38.59 36.65 54.20
C ALA A 33 39.66 36.31 55.24
N VAL A 34 39.41 36.64 56.50
CA VAL A 34 40.37 36.42 57.59
C VAL A 34 39.72 35.63 58.71
N VAL A 35 40.41 34.60 59.21
CA VAL A 35 39.91 33.81 60.33
C VAL A 35 40.08 34.57 61.65
N PRO A 36 38.99 34.83 62.40
CA PRO A 36 39.08 35.57 63.66
C PRO A 36 39.85 34.81 64.76
N PRO A 37 40.34 35.53 65.80
CA PRO A 37 41.01 34.91 66.94
C PRO A 37 40.15 33.87 67.68
N GLY A 38 40.78 32.83 68.22
CA GLY A 38 40.13 31.84 69.09
C GLY A 38 39.47 30.66 68.38
N ARG A 39 39.71 30.50 67.07
CA ARG A 39 39.25 29.38 66.22
C ARG A 39 40.46 28.64 65.61
N PRO A 40 40.28 27.41 65.09
CA PRO A 40 41.28 26.80 64.21
C PRO A 40 41.69 27.77 63.10
N PHE A 41 42.99 27.84 62.79
CA PHE A 41 43.56 28.74 61.76
C PHE A 41 43.42 30.25 62.03
N ALA A 42 43.21 30.66 63.28
CA ALA A 42 43.14 32.07 63.68
C ALA A 42 44.29 32.91 63.08
N GLY A 43 43.94 34.01 62.41
CA GLY A 43 44.89 34.91 61.74
C GLY A 43 45.21 34.55 60.28
N ARG A 44 44.76 33.39 59.78
CA ARG A 44 44.90 33.01 58.38
C ARG A 44 44.12 33.98 57.48
N VAL A 45 44.79 34.47 56.44
CA VAL A 45 44.21 35.32 55.38
C VAL A 45 44.00 34.45 54.15
N TYR A 46 42.77 34.34 53.67
CA TYR A 46 42.43 33.75 52.38
C TYR A 46 42.42 34.82 51.29
N PHE A 47 42.91 34.46 50.11
CA PHE A 47 42.83 35.24 48.89
C PHE A 47 42.21 34.37 47.80
N MET A 48 41.02 34.75 47.35
CA MET A 48 40.24 34.05 46.33
C MET A 48 40.24 34.86 45.04
N TYR A 49 40.34 34.17 43.91
CA TYR A 49 40.33 34.78 42.58
C TYR A 49 39.88 33.74 41.54
N ALA A 50 39.45 34.22 40.38
CA ALA A 50 39.27 33.37 39.21
C ALA A 50 40.59 33.19 38.47
N ASN A 51 40.85 31.98 37.99
CA ASN A 51 42.01 31.66 37.19
C ASN A 51 41.60 30.96 35.90
N GLU A 52 42.43 31.12 34.88
CA GLU A 52 42.22 30.52 33.56
C GLU A 52 43.55 30.03 33.00
N VAL A 53 43.53 28.90 32.29
CA VAL A 53 44.73 28.30 31.70
C VAL A 53 45.10 28.95 30.37
N VAL A 54 44.12 29.40 29.59
CA VAL A 54 44.27 30.03 28.27
C VAL A 54 43.30 31.20 28.17
N ASN A 55 43.78 32.42 27.93
CA ASN A 55 42.93 33.61 27.75
C ASN A 55 41.79 33.36 26.74
N GLU A 56 40.54 33.66 27.11
CA GLU A 56 39.31 33.37 26.35
C GLU A 56 39.03 31.87 26.17
N SER A 57 39.25 31.08 27.21
CA SER A 57 38.89 29.66 27.31
C SER A 57 37.52 29.47 27.95
N HIS A 58 36.96 28.27 27.74
CA HIS A 58 35.71 27.86 28.36
C HIS A 58 35.90 27.32 29.79
N ASN A 59 36.98 27.70 30.51
CA ASN A 59 37.37 27.17 31.83
C ASN A 59 37.84 28.26 32.81
N HIS A 60 36.91 29.01 33.38
CA HIS A 60 37.25 29.82 34.55
C HIS A 60 37.12 28.98 35.80
N ASP A 61 38.21 28.80 36.52
CA ASP A 61 38.23 28.09 37.79
C ASP A 61 38.26 29.08 38.95
N ILE A 62 37.48 28.82 40.00
CA ILE A 62 37.59 29.56 41.25
C ILE A 62 38.67 28.91 42.10
N VAL A 63 39.67 29.69 42.49
CA VAL A 63 40.83 29.19 43.23
C VAL A 63 41.09 30.05 44.44
N ILE A 64 41.77 29.47 45.44
CA ILE A 64 42.22 30.20 46.61
C ILE A 64 43.70 29.98 46.90
N ARG A 65 44.27 30.93 47.63
CA ARG A 65 45.51 30.80 48.38
C ARG A 65 45.29 31.29 49.80
N TYR A 66 46.12 30.85 50.73
CA TYR A 66 46.08 31.36 52.10
C TYR A 66 47.46 31.74 52.63
N SER A 67 47.49 32.63 53.61
CA SER A 67 48.69 33.08 54.31
C SER A 67 48.49 32.99 55.82
N ASP A 68 49.48 32.44 56.53
CA ASP A 68 49.49 32.29 57.99
C ASP A 68 50.41 33.32 58.68
N ASP A 69 51.07 34.20 57.92
CA ASP A 69 52.12 35.11 58.40
C ASP A 69 51.83 36.58 58.03
N ASN A 70 50.55 36.96 58.02
CA ASN A 70 50.05 38.30 57.65
C ASN A 70 50.37 38.71 56.21
N GLY A 71 50.31 37.75 55.27
CA GLY A 71 50.45 38.00 53.83
C GLY A 71 51.90 38.06 53.34
N LEU A 72 52.89 37.66 54.16
CA LEU A 72 54.30 37.65 53.77
C LEU A 72 54.61 36.46 52.84
N THR A 73 54.03 35.30 53.12
CA THR A 73 54.09 34.10 52.27
C THR A 73 52.69 33.55 52.03
N TRP A 74 52.51 32.90 50.88
CA TRP A 74 51.24 32.37 50.42
C TRP A 74 51.37 30.89 50.06
N SER A 75 50.30 30.12 50.28
CA SER A 75 50.20 28.73 49.87
C SER A 75 50.28 28.59 48.35
N ASN A 76 50.45 27.35 47.88
CA ASN A 76 50.11 27.00 46.51
C ASN A 76 48.62 27.25 46.26
N GLU A 77 48.26 27.41 45.00
CA GLU A 77 46.87 27.51 44.54
C GLU A 77 46.10 26.22 44.83
N VAL A 78 44.89 26.38 45.36
CA VAL A 78 43.94 25.28 45.61
C VAL A 78 42.65 25.59 44.85
N ARG A 79 42.23 24.68 43.96
CA ARG A 79 40.96 24.78 43.22
C ARG A 79 39.79 24.53 44.17
N VAL A 80 38.75 25.36 44.06
CA VAL A 80 37.55 25.31 44.91
C VAL A 80 36.47 24.46 44.26
N ASN A 81 36.22 24.68 42.96
CA ASN A 81 35.26 23.93 42.17
C ASN A 81 35.75 22.51 41.86
N ASP A 82 34.82 21.56 41.82
CA ASP A 82 35.07 20.12 41.67
C ASP A 82 34.48 19.52 40.38
N ASP A 83 34.14 20.37 39.40
CA ASP A 83 33.71 19.94 38.08
C ASP A 83 34.80 19.12 37.36
N PRO A 84 34.39 18.15 36.52
CA PRO A 84 35.32 17.28 35.81
C PRO A 84 36.14 18.06 34.78
N ALA A 85 37.38 17.63 34.54
CA ALA A 85 38.27 18.25 33.55
C ALA A 85 37.77 18.19 32.09
N SER A 86 36.70 17.44 31.80
CA SER A 86 36.05 17.38 30.49
C SER A 86 34.59 16.87 30.63
N PRO A 87 33.62 17.46 29.91
CA PRO A 87 33.77 18.69 29.12
C PRO A 87 34.01 19.89 30.04
N ILE A 88 34.84 20.80 29.58
CA ILE A 88 35.28 21.97 30.35
C ILE A 88 34.11 22.95 30.49
N ARG A 89 33.92 23.51 31.70
CA ARG A 89 32.83 24.44 32.04
C ARG A 89 33.36 25.60 32.87
N SER A 90 32.72 26.76 32.75
CA SER A 90 33.17 27.99 33.40
C SER A 90 32.50 28.17 34.77
N GLN A 91 33.24 28.72 35.72
CA GLN A 91 32.76 29.22 37.00
C GLN A 91 33.13 30.70 37.15
N MET A 92 32.26 31.51 37.74
CA MET A 92 32.49 32.95 37.80
C MET A 92 32.00 33.58 39.11
N LEU A 93 32.49 34.79 39.37
CA LEU A 93 32.01 35.71 40.42
C LEU A 93 32.01 35.08 41.82
N GLY A 94 33.16 34.51 42.17
CA GLY A 94 33.37 33.94 43.50
C GLY A 94 33.12 34.95 44.62
N GLN A 95 32.49 34.50 45.71
CA GLN A 95 32.34 35.26 46.97
C GLN A 95 32.84 34.41 48.14
N ILE A 96 33.70 34.94 49.01
CA ILE A 96 34.29 34.19 50.13
C ILE A 96 33.84 34.71 51.50
N ALA A 97 33.44 33.80 52.39
CA ALA A 97 33.06 34.12 53.77
C ALA A 97 33.62 33.09 54.77
N VAL A 98 34.01 33.55 55.95
CA VAL A 98 34.50 32.71 57.06
C VAL A 98 33.52 32.76 58.21
N ASP A 99 33.16 31.59 58.75
CA ASP A 99 32.35 31.49 59.95
C ASP A 99 33.17 31.88 61.19
N PRO A 100 32.86 33.00 61.86
CA PRO A 100 33.61 33.45 63.03
C PRO A 100 33.43 32.54 64.25
N THR A 101 32.48 31.62 64.22
CA THR A 101 32.18 30.70 65.32
C THR A 101 32.95 29.38 65.23
N THR A 102 33.35 28.95 64.03
CA THR A 102 33.97 27.65 63.77
C THR A 102 35.32 27.75 63.07
N GLY A 103 35.57 28.82 62.31
CA GLY A 103 36.75 28.96 61.46
C GLY A 103 36.62 28.30 60.09
N ALA A 104 35.46 27.69 59.79
CA ALA A 104 35.15 27.16 58.47
C ALA A 104 35.02 28.28 57.43
N VAL A 105 35.32 27.97 56.17
CA VAL A 105 35.27 28.93 55.05
C VAL A 105 34.39 28.39 53.94
N VAL A 106 33.58 29.27 53.34
CA VAL A 106 32.74 28.96 52.19
C VAL A 106 33.09 29.91 51.05
N VAL A 107 33.09 29.38 49.82
CA VAL A 107 33.17 30.16 48.59
C VAL A 107 31.93 29.85 47.75
N SER A 108 31.13 30.85 47.37
CA SER A 108 30.01 30.70 46.44
C SER A 108 30.31 31.28 45.07
N PHE A 109 29.74 30.72 44.01
CA PHE A 109 30.01 31.10 42.63
C PHE A 109 28.89 30.62 41.69
N HIS A 110 28.79 31.26 40.53
CA HIS A 110 27.98 30.77 39.41
C HIS A 110 28.73 29.67 38.66
N ASP A 111 28.01 28.65 38.20
CA ASP A 111 28.61 27.44 37.65
C ASP A 111 27.83 26.86 36.46
N GLY A 112 28.53 26.67 35.34
CA GLY A 112 28.01 26.05 34.11
C GLY A 112 28.15 24.53 34.04
N ARG A 113 28.59 23.83 35.10
CA ARG A 113 28.96 22.40 35.09
C ARG A 113 27.88 21.47 34.53
N ASN A 114 26.61 21.79 34.77
CA ASN A 114 25.50 20.93 34.39
C ASN A 114 24.90 21.30 33.03
N ASP A 115 25.29 22.43 32.44
CA ASP A 115 24.81 22.86 31.15
C ASP A 115 25.56 22.11 30.04
N ASN A 116 24.89 21.10 29.48
CA ASN A 116 25.45 20.21 28.47
C ASN A 116 24.93 20.50 27.04
N GLY A 117 24.15 21.58 26.85
CA GLY A 117 23.52 21.90 25.56
C GLY A 117 22.41 20.93 25.14
N VAL A 118 21.81 20.20 26.08
CA VAL A 118 20.68 19.30 25.83
C VAL A 118 19.52 19.67 26.75
N VAL A 119 18.39 20.10 26.17
CA VAL A 119 17.15 20.33 26.92
C VAL A 119 16.62 18.99 27.47
N PRO A 120 16.31 18.84 28.78
CA PRO A 120 16.06 19.90 29.76
C PRO A 120 17.24 20.27 30.70
N ASN A 121 18.45 19.76 30.46
CA ASN A 121 19.67 20.07 31.23
C ASN A 121 20.26 21.44 30.85
N GLY A 122 19.36 22.42 30.72
CA GLY A 122 19.56 23.75 30.15
C GLY A 122 18.23 24.23 29.55
N SER A 123 18.05 25.55 29.43
CA SER A 123 16.90 26.17 28.78
C SER A 123 17.08 26.34 27.27
N ASP A 124 18.27 26.07 26.74
CA ASP A 124 18.55 26.02 25.32
C ASP A 124 19.52 24.86 24.94
N ALA A 125 19.91 24.78 23.67
CA ALA A 125 20.79 23.75 23.14
C ALA A 125 22.25 24.25 22.96
N VAL A 126 22.62 25.28 23.71
CA VAL A 126 23.98 25.81 23.77
C VAL A 126 24.60 25.30 25.05
N GLN A 127 25.89 24.95 25.02
CA GLN A 127 26.58 24.44 26.21
C GLN A 127 27.33 25.57 26.92
N ASN A 128 27.45 25.44 28.24
CA ASN A 128 28.22 26.34 29.10
C ASN A 128 27.75 27.81 29.07
N ASN A 129 26.56 28.11 28.54
CA ASN A 129 26.03 29.48 28.47
C ASN A 129 25.02 29.79 29.58
N GLU A 130 24.70 28.80 30.40
CA GLU A 130 23.79 28.95 31.53
C GLU A 130 24.44 28.56 32.84
N ALA A 131 24.09 29.29 33.89
CA ALA A 131 24.66 29.10 35.22
C ALA A 131 23.60 28.62 36.21
N GLN A 132 24.01 27.68 37.05
CA GLN A 132 23.41 27.41 38.36
C GLN A 132 24.25 28.07 39.44
N PHE A 133 23.75 28.14 40.68
CA PHE A 133 24.49 28.75 41.78
C PHE A 133 24.98 27.71 42.79
N TYR A 134 26.26 27.76 43.11
CA TYR A 134 26.96 26.77 43.94
C TYR A 134 27.69 27.42 45.11
N GLY A 135 27.92 26.62 46.14
CA GLY A 135 28.84 26.90 47.24
C GLY A 135 29.84 25.77 47.41
N ALA A 136 31.00 26.07 47.99
CA ALA A 136 32.02 25.10 48.34
C ALA A 136 32.50 25.38 49.77
N LEU A 137 32.49 24.36 50.62
CA LEU A 137 32.88 24.44 52.03
C LEU A 137 34.27 23.84 52.25
N SER A 138 35.08 24.51 53.07
CA SER A 138 36.26 23.93 53.69
C SER A 138 36.24 24.11 55.21
N THR A 139 36.53 23.03 55.93
CA THR A 139 36.65 23.00 57.41
C THR A 139 38.09 22.68 57.87
N ASP A 140 39.00 22.41 56.94
CA ASP A 140 40.40 22.06 57.19
C ASP A 140 41.39 23.19 56.88
N GLY A 141 40.86 24.41 56.79
CA GLY A 141 41.64 25.62 56.55
C GLY A 141 41.91 25.92 55.08
N GLY A 142 41.04 25.45 54.17
CA GLY A 142 41.14 25.69 52.73
C GLY A 142 41.99 24.68 51.97
N LEU A 143 42.28 23.50 52.56
CA LEU A 143 43.06 22.45 51.89
C LEU A 143 42.18 21.56 51.01
N THR A 144 40.97 21.23 51.49
CA THR A 144 39.97 20.49 50.73
C THR A 144 38.63 21.22 50.71
N TRP A 145 37.87 21.01 49.64
CA TRP A 145 36.61 21.70 49.36
C TRP A 145 35.51 20.69 48.99
N THR A 146 34.33 20.85 49.58
CA THR A 146 33.13 20.07 49.26
C THR A 146 32.09 20.99 48.63
N ASN A 147 31.73 20.75 47.38
CA ASN A 147 30.76 21.58 46.65
C ASN A 147 29.32 21.15 46.95
N PHE A 148 28.41 22.11 47.02
CA PHE A 148 26.98 21.92 47.21
C PHE A 148 26.19 22.91 46.36
N GLN A 149 25.09 22.45 45.77
CA GLN A 149 24.25 23.29 44.91
C GLN A 149 23.31 24.14 45.78
N ILE A 150 23.31 25.45 45.56
CA ILE A 150 22.45 26.42 46.26
C ILE A 150 21.19 26.68 45.45
N ASP A 151 21.33 26.91 44.15
CA ASP A 151 20.22 27.15 43.23
C ASP A 151 20.35 26.25 42.00
N PRO A 152 19.41 25.29 41.79
CA PRO A 152 19.38 24.48 40.58
C PRO A 152 18.76 25.22 39.39
N GLY A 153 18.24 26.45 39.58
CA GLY A 153 17.64 27.23 38.52
C GLY A 153 18.65 27.71 37.47
N TRP A 154 18.31 27.52 36.20
CA TRP A 154 19.12 28.00 35.07
C TRP A 154 19.02 29.50 34.92
N SER A 155 20.13 30.20 35.11
CA SER A 155 20.26 31.62 34.80
C SER A 155 21.00 31.84 33.48
N ASN A 156 20.54 32.78 32.66
CA ASN A 156 20.99 32.97 31.28
C ASN A 156 21.00 34.46 30.90
N GLU A 157 22.16 34.97 30.47
CA GLU A 157 22.34 36.37 30.03
C GLU A 157 21.46 36.71 28.82
N VAL A 158 21.47 35.84 27.80
CA VAL A 158 20.72 36.03 26.55
C VAL A 158 19.22 36.14 26.83
N ARG A 159 18.71 35.35 27.78
CA ARG A 159 17.31 35.42 28.23
C ARG A 159 17.01 36.68 29.03
N ALA A 160 17.95 37.16 29.85
CA ALA A 160 17.76 38.36 30.67
C ALA A 160 17.60 39.62 29.81
N ALA A 161 18.34 39.77 28.72
CA ALA A 161 18.18 40.87 27.74
C ALA A 161 18.06 42.30 28.35
N SER A 162 18.65 42.54 29.53
CA SER A 162 18.53 43.77 30.32
C SER A 162 19.90 44.26 30.73
N GLY A 163 20.14 45.55 31.02
CA GLY A 163 21.49 46.09 31.32
C GLY A 163 22.12 45.68 32.66
N ILE A 164 21.65 44.59 33.28
CA ILE A 164 22.12 44.02 34.54
C ILE A 164 22.92 42.75 34.22
N ASP A 165 24.01 42.53 34.96
CA ASP A 165 24.96 41.43 34.75
C ASP A 165 24.98 40.44 35.93
N PHE A 166 25.57 39.26 35.75
CA PHE A 166 25.69 38.26 36.83
C PHE A 166 26.43 38.80 38.07
N GLY A 167 27.36 39.74 37.87
CA GLY A 167 28.17 40.35 38.93
C GLY A 167 27.43 41.41 39.73
N ASP A 168 26.32 41.95 39.19
CA ASP A 168 25.53 42.95 39.89
C ASP A 168 24.79 42.29 41.06
N TRP A 169 25.07 42.77 42.27
CA TRP A 169 24.44 42.31 43.52
C TRP A 169 24.80 40.89 43.95
N THR A 170 26.09 40.56 43.86
CA THR A 170 26.66 39.36 44.51
C THR A 170 27.14 39.67 45.94
N GLY A 171 27.06 38.68 46.82
CA GLY A 171 27.59 38.82 48.19
C GLY A 171 27.39 37.56 49.02
N SER A 172 28.19 37.40 50.06
CA SER A 172 28.04 36.29 50.99
C SER A 172 28.43 36.64 52.43
N ASP A 173 27.85 35.93 53.39
CA ASP A 173 28.23 35.98 54.81
C ASP A 173 28.07 34.58 55.43
N PHE A 174 28.84 34.28 56.49
CA PHE A 174 28.83 32.97 57.12
C PHE A 174 28.86 33.11 58.64
N TYR A 175 27.85 32.58 59.33
CA TYR A 175 27.78 32.65 60.79
C TYR A 175 27.10 31.43 61.39
N GLY A 176 27.77 30.79 62.35
CA GLY A 176 27.15 29.72 63.14
C GLY A 176 26.67 28.57 62.28
N GLY A 177 27.49 28.11 61.33
CA GLY A 177 27.13 27.05 60.39
C GLY A 177 26.04 27.43 59.39
N ARG A 178 25.66 28.71 59.28
CA ARG A 178 24.65 29.20 58.34
C ARG A 178 25.29 30.14 57.34
N PHE A 179 25.35 29.70 56.10
CA PHE A 179 25.84 30.48 54.98
C PHE A 179 24.69 31.27 54.36
N PHE A 180 24.89 32.56 54.15
CA PHE A 180 23.94 33.46 53.51
C PHE A 180 24.56 33.94 52.21
N ALA A 181 23.91 33.63 51.09
CA ALA A 181 24.36 34.03 49.77
C ALA A 181 23.34 34.95 49.10
N ILE A 182 23.85 35.88 48.30
CA ILE A 182 23.10 36.78 47.45
C ILE A 182 23.72 36.71 46.05
N TRP A 183 22.90 36.55 45.02
CA TRP A 183 23.35 36.48 43.62
C TRP A 183 22.31 37.03 42.66
N ALA A 184 22.73 37.41 41.45
CA ALA A 184 21.83 37.69 40.34
C ALA A 184 21.30 36.38 39.73
N SER A 185 19.97 36.28 39.57
CA SER A 185 19.31 35.13 38.93
C SER A 185 18.12 35.56 38.08
N ASN A 186 17.93 34.90 36.94
CA ASN A 186 16.70 35.01 36.15
C ASN A 186 16.02 33.64 35.92
N ALA A 187 16.28 32.67 36.81
CA ALA A 187 15.72 31.32 36.75
C ALA A 187 14.18 31.29 36.91
N ILE A 188 13.54 30.28 36.30
CA ILE A 188 12.08 30.06 36.30
C ILE A 188 11.73 28.73 36.97
N GLY A 189 10.84 28.69 37.97
CA GLY A 189 10.21 27.44 38.44
C GLY A 189 10.13 27.23 39.96
N THR A 190 9.47 26.14 40.37
CA THR A 190 9.06 25.82 41.75
C THR A 190 10.18 25.42 42.72
N ASN A 191 11.42 25.24 42.26
CA ASN A 191 12.55 24.75 43.07
C ASN A 191 13.73 25.76 43.18
N GLY A 192 13.52 27.03 42.81
CA GLY A 192 14.52 28.09 42.90
C GLY A 192 13.84 29.45 42.92
N LEU A 193 13.69 30.02 44.13
CA LEU A 193 13.02 31.28 44.48
C LEU A 193 11.51 31.35 44.16
N PRO A 194 10.62 31.24 45.17
CA PRO A 194 9.21 31.54 44.97
C PRO A 194 9.06 33.03 44.66
N ASN A 195 8.58 33.33 43.44
CA ASN A 195 8.23 34.66 42.92
C ASN A 195 9.36 35.47 42.24
N ASN A 196 10.03 34.96 41.21
CA ASN A 196 10.60 35.87 40.20
C ASN A 196 9.48 36.28 39.21
N PRO A 197 8.98 37.53 39.24
CA PRO A 197 7.89 37.98 38.38
C PRO A 197 8.31 38.27 36.92
N ALA A 198 9.61 38.24 36.60
CA ALA A 198 10.11 38.68 35.30
C ALA A 198 11.30 37.80 34.80
N PRO A 199 11.04 36.74 34.01
CA PRO A 199 12.09 35.86 33.48
C PRO A 199 13.07 36.55 32.49
N ASN A 200 12.69 37.74 32.01
CA ASN A 200 13.47 38.56 31.08
C ASN A 200 14.26 39.66 31.82
N ASN A 201 14.68 39.41 33.06
CA ASN A 201 15.56 40.31 33.81
C ASN A 201 16.28 39.52 34.91
N PHE A 202 17.54 39.85 35.21
CA PHE A 202 18.18 39.40 36.45
C PHE A 202 17.54 40.10 37.65
N ASP A 203 17.21 39.32 38.67
CA ASP A 203 16.69 39.76 39.97
C ASP A 203 17.61 39.29 41.11
N LEU A 204 17.40 39.85 42.30
CA LEU A 204 18.16 39.52 43.49
C LEU A 204 17.67 38.21 44.11
N ALA A 205 18.50 37.18 44.01
CA ALA A 205 18.30 35.93 44.71
C ALA A 205 19.01 35.95 46.06
N THR A 206 18.37 35.35 47.07
CA THR A 206 19.01 35.15 48.38
C THR A 206 18.73 33.74 48.89
N ALA A 207 19.72 33.14 49.56
CA ALA A 207 19.57 31.86 50.21
C ALA A 207 20.25 31.86 51.57
N ARG A 208 19.61 31.21 52.53
CA ARG A 208 20.28 30.70 53.71
C ARG A 208 20.49 29.20 53.50
N VAL A 209 21.73 28.76 53.55
CA VAL A 209 22.13 27.35 53.50
C VAL A 209 22.67 26.96 54.87
N ASP A 210 22.06 25.95 55.49
CA ASP A 210 22.60 25.38 56.72
C ASP A 210 23.70 24.38 56.34
N ILE A 211 24.95 24.76 56.64
CA ILE A 211 26.12 24.00 56.24
C ILE A 211 26.34 22.84 57.21
N ILE A 212 26.09 21.65 56.68
CA ILE A 212 26.24 20.38 57.36
C ILE A 212 27.73 20.12 57.63
N GLY A 213 28.08 19.81 58.88
CA GLY A 213 29.46 19.47 59.22
C GLY A 213 30.40 20.66 59.43
N ALA A 214 29.88 21.90 59.53
CA ALA A 214 30.67 23.08 59.92
C ALA A 214 31.22 23.02 61.37
N GLY A 215 31.17 21.87 62.06
CA GLY A 215 31.66 21.68 63.42
C GLY A 215 30.67 22.04 64.53
N LEU A 216 29.39 22.27 64.20
CA LEU A 216 28.33 22.47 65.20
C LEU A 216 27.67 21.15 65.62
N PRO A 217 27.37 20.95 66.92
CA PRO A 217 26.64 19.77 67.38
C PRO A 217 25.19 19.75 66.84
N GLY A 218 24.83 18.68 66.12
CA GLY A 218 23.48 18.46 65.61
C GLY A 218 23.36 17.26 64.67
N ILE A 219 22.14 16.98 64.21
CA ILE A 219 21.84 15.98 63.17
C ILE A 219 21.44 16.69 61.88
N TYR A 220 22.00 16.27 60.76
CA TYR A 220 21.94 17.00 59.49
C TYR A 220 21.76 16.06 58.30
N GLY A 221 21.05 16.54 57.27
CA GLY A 221 20.92 15.85 55.98
C GLY A 221 20.35 16.76 54.90
N ILE A 222 20.17 16.21 53.71
CA ILE A 222 19.52 16.88 52.57
C ILE A 222 18.38 16.04 52.00
N THR A 223 17.47 16.70 51.29
CA THR A 223 16.44 16.06 50.46
C THR A 223 16.72 16.26 48.98
N PHE A 224 16.45 15.25 48.13
CA PHE A 224 16.74 15.29 46.69
C PHE A 224 15.69 14.54 45.84
N ASP A 225 15.59 14.89 44.56
CA ASP A 225 14.73 14.24 43.57
C ASP A 225 15.51 13.09 42.92
N ASP A 226 15.15 11.86 43.28
CA ASP A 226 15.67 10.61 42.71
C ASP A 226 15.03 10.41 41.33
N LEU A 227 15.58 11.10 40.33
CA LEU A 227 14.96 11.24 39.00
C LEU A 227 14.85 9.88 38.30
N ASN A 228 15.77 8.96 38.58
CA ASN A 228 15.81 7.64 37.95
C ASN A 228 15.17 6.54 38.83
N GLY A 229 14.83 6.84 40.09
CA GLY A 229 14.19 5.95 41.03
C GLY A 229 15.11 4.83 41.54
N ASN A 230 16.44 5.01 41.50
CA ASN A 230 17.41 3.97 41.84
C ASN A 230 17.73 3.88 43.35
N ALA A 231 17.11 4.73 44.17
CA ALA A 231 17.34 4.82 45.60
C ALA A 231 18.79 5.18 45.97
N ALA A 232 19.43 6.05 45.19
CA ALA A 232 20.72 6.66 45.48
C ALA A 232 20.68 8.14 45.06
N LYS A 233 21.54 8.96 45.67
CA LYS A 233 21.75 10.34 45.22
C LYS A 233 22.82 10.36 44.14
N ASP A 234 22.43 10.60 42.90
CA ASP A 234 23.33 10.65 41.75
C ASP A 234 23.77 12.09 41.40
N PRO A 235 24.92 12.26 40.70
CA PRO A 235 25.29 13.55 40.13
C PRO A 235 24.22 14.09 39.18
N GLY A 236 23.81 15.35 39.36
CA GLY A 236 22.78 16.00 38.55
C GLY A 236 21.36 15.87 39.11
N GLU A 237 21.14 15.11 40.18
CA GLU A 237 19.86 15.07 40.87
C GLU A 237 19.65 16.31 41.74
N PRO A 238 18.56 17.09 41.50
CA PRO A 238 18.36 18.36 42.17
C PRO A 238 17.96 18.15 43.63
N ALA A 239 18.42 19.06 44.50
CA ALA A 239 17.96 19.11 45.88
C ALA A 239 16.49 19.59 45.96
N LEU A 240 15.72 19.02 46.87
CA LEU A 240 14.30 19.36 47.09
C LEU A 240 14.15 20.24 48.32
N ALA A 241 13.73 21.49 48.13
CA ALA A 241 13.34 22.37 49.24
C ALA A 241 11.87 22.13 49.65
N GLY A 242 11.49 22.54 50.85
CA GLY A 242 10.10 22.48 51.31
C GLY A 242 9.65 21.12 51.84
N VAL A 243 10.54 20.13 51.96
CA VAL A 243 10.22 18.81 52.49
C VAL A 243 10.24 18.84 54.01
N THR A 244 9.23 18.29 54.67
CA THR A 244 9.19 18.19 56.13
C THR A 244 10.02 17.00 56.60
N VAL A 245 10.95 17.24 57.51
CA VAL A 245 11.78 16.23 58.20
C VAL A 245 11.53 16.34 59.70
N TYR A 246 11.42 15.22 60.42
CA TYR A 246 11.07 15.20 61.83
C TYR A 246 11.79 14.10 62.63
N ILE A 247 11.99 14.39 63.91
CA ILE A 247 12.37 13.42 64.94
C ILE A 247 11.09 12.73 65.41
N ASP A 248 10.95 11.46 65.09
CA ASP A 248 9.84 10.60 65.48
C ASP A 248 10.05 10.12 66.93
N ALA A 249 9.55 10.91 67.89
CA ALA A 249 9.84 10.73 69.30
C ALA A 249 9.10 9.51 69.90
N ASP A 250 7.95 9.14 69.33
CA ASP A 250 7.14 7.99 69.75
C ASP A 250 7.27 6.77 68.84
N ASN A 251 8.06 6.88 67.77
CA ASN A 251 8.27 5.87 66.74
C ASN A 251 6.96 5.40 66.08
N SER A 252 6.02 6.32 65.90
CA SER A 252 4.71 6.06 65.28
C SER A 252 4.78 5.94 63.76
N GLY A 253 5.84 6.46 63.13
CA GLY A 253 5.98 6.49 61.68
C GLY A 253 5.25 7.65 60.99
N THR A 254 4.64 8.56 61.74
CA THR A 254 3.89 9.70 61.22
C THR A 254 4.19 10.95 62.05
N LEU A 255 4.23 12.12 61.42
CA LEU A 255 4.45 13.39 62.13
C LEU A 255 3.28 13.72 63.08
N ASN A 256 3.57 13.83 64.38
CA ASN A 256 2.60 14.13 65.42
C ASN A 256 3.00 15.37 66.24
N ALA A 257 2.08 15.87 67.08
CA ALA A 257 2.31 17.07 67.89
C ALA A 257 3.44 16.97 68.94
N GLY A 258 3.92 15.76 69.24
CA GLY A 258 5.05 15.51 70.15
C GLY A 258 6.41 15.50 69.47
N ASP A 259 6.44 15.53 68.14
CA ASP A 259 7.66 15.43 67.34
C ASP A 259 8.29 16.80 67.11
N THR A 260 9.61 16.81 67.02
CA THR A 260 10.35 18.00 66.60
C THR A 260 10.56 17.93 65.11
N SER A 261 10.11 18.93 64.35
CA SER A 261 10.23 18.97 62.90
C SER A 261 10.93 20.22 62.39
N THR A 262 11.43 20.12 61.17
CA THR A 262 11.98 21.22 60.38
C THR A 262 11.58 21.02 58.92
N THR A 263 11.62 22.09 58.13
CA THR A 263 11.41 22.03 56.69
C THR A 263 12.72 22.28 55.97
N THR A 264 13.00 21.52 54.91
CA THR A 264 14.23 21.70 54.14
C THR A 264 14.22 23.05 53.44
N VAL A 265 15.35 23.74 53.47
CA VAL A 265 15.50 25.06 52.84
C VAL A 265 15.99 24.93 51.40
N LEU A 266 16.21 26.05 50.70
CA LEU A 266 16.81 26.05 49.37
C LEU A 266 18.17 25.33 49.40
N GLY A 267 18.43 24.45 48.43
CA GLY A 267 19.54 23.48 48.47
C GLY A 267 19.22 22.18 49.22
N GLY A 268 17.97 22.01 49.68
CA GLY A 268 17.43 20.78 50.28
C GLY A 268 17.93 20.46 51.68
N SER A 269 18.74 21.30 52.32
CA SER A 269 19.32 21.03 53.64
C SER A 269 18.32 21.12 54.78
N TYR A 270 18.48 20.27 55.79
CA TYR A 270 17.79 20.36 57.08
C TYR A 270 18.76 20.15 58.26
N SER A 271 18.39 20.64 59.45
CA SER A 271 19.17 20.44 60.66
C SER A 271 18.31 20.36 61.93
N PHE A 272 18.74 19.50 62.88
CA PHE A 272 18.28 19.49 64.26
C PHE A 272 19.45 19.85 65.18
N THR A 273 19.36 21.00 65.85
CA THR A 273 20.41 21.55 66.72
C THR A 273 19.91 21.70 68.15
N GLY A 274 20.83 21.84 69.12
CA GLY A 274 20.46 21.98 70.53
C GLY A 274 19.90 20.70 71.16
N LEU A 275 20.18 19.55 70.55
CA LEU A 275 19.76 18.24 71.02
C LEU A 275 20.61 17.78 72.22
N ALA A 276 20.01 17.04 73.14
CA ALA A 276 20.74 16.34 74.19
C ALA A 276 21.37 15.04 73.63
N ALA A 277 22.39 14.50 74.31
CA ALA A 277 22.93 13.20 73.93
C ALA A 277 21.85 12.10 74.08
N GLY A 278 21.65 11.28 73.04
CA GLY A 278 20.65 10.22 73.04
C GLY A 278 20.30 9.66 71.66
N PRO A 279 19.47 8.60 71.61
CA PRO A 279 18.97 8.02 70.37
C PRO A 279 17.82 8.85 69.78
N TYR A 280 17.83 9.00 68.46
CA TYR A 280 16.83 9.72 67.68
C TYR A 280 16.44 8.90 66.45
N VAL A 281 15.13 8.87 66.13
CA VAL A 281 14.61 8.29 64.89
C VAL A 281 14.24 9.45 63.97
N ILE A 282 14.86 9.54 62.79
CA ILE A 282 14.66 10.65 61.85
C ILE A 282 13.85 10.15 60.66
N ARG A 283 12.80 10.88 60.28
CA ARG A 283 11.88 10.58 59.17
C ARG A 283 11.58 11.82 58.35
N SER A 284 11.02 11.62 57.16
CA SER A 284 10.50 12.67 56.29
C SER A 284 9.06 12.40 55.86
N GLU A 285 8.31 13.45 55.54
CA GLU A 285 7.05 13.35 54.82
C GLU A 285 7.30 13.46 53.31
N ALA A 286 6.93 12.42 52.56
CA ALA A 286 7.09 12.45 51.10
C ALA A 286 6.23 13.56 50.47
N PRO A 287 6.79 14.35 49.53
CA PRO A 287 6.01 15.32 48.77
C PRO A 287 4.80 14.67 48.08
N ALA A 288 3.74 15.45 47.86
CA ALA A 288 2.51 14.95 47.27
C ALA A 288 2.76 14.27 45.90
N GLY A 289 2.32 13.01 45.77
CA GLY A 289 2.49 12.23 44.54
C GLY A 289 3.88 11.61 44.34
N GLN A 290 4.86 11.95 45.18
CA GLN A 290 6.18 11.32 45.18
C GLN A 290 6.25 10.17 46.19
N ARG A 291 7.28 9.33 46.05
CA ARG A 291 7.60 8.25 46.97
C ARG A 291 9.02 8.38 47.43
N GLN A 292 9.22 8.17 48.72
CA GLN A 292 10.56 8.08 49.25
C GLN A 292 11.24 6.81 48.74
N THR A 293 12.44 6.96 48.20
CA THR A 293 13.31 5.88 47.72
C THR A 293 14.54 5.74 48.60
N PHE A 294 15.02 6.84 49.19
CA PHE A 294 16.20 6.86 50.05
C PHE A 294 15.92 7.50 51.43
N PRO A 295 16.47 6.95 52.53
CA PRO A 295 17.02 5.61 52.60
C PRO A 295 15.92 4.57 52.38
N ALA A 296 16.26 3.39 51.87
CA ALA A 296 15.28 2.33 51.59
C ALA A 296 14.50 1.85 52.84
N SER A 297 15.05 2.08 54.04
CA SER A 297 14.37 1.81 55.32
C SER A 297 13.22 2.77 55.60
N GLY A 298 13.18 3.94 54.96
CA GLY A 298 12.23 5.01 55.25
C GLY A 298 12.67 5.98 56.37
N PHE A 299 13.71 5.64 57.13
CA PHE A 299 14.14 6.37 58.33
C PHE A 299 15.59 6.07 58.72
N TYR A 300 16.14 6.92 59.59
CA TYR A 300 17.46 6.75 60.21
C TYR A 300 17.37 6.58 61.72
N ASN A 301 18.23 5.71 62.28
CA ASN A 301 18.46 5.59 63.72
C ASN A 301 19.79 6.27 64.07
N VAL A 302 19.74 7.42 64.71
CA VAL A 302 20.90 8.25 65.02
C VAL A 302 21.17 8.22 66.52
N ASN A 303 22.39 7.85 66.93
CA ASN A 303 22.81 7.97 68.32
C ASN A 303 23.71 9.20 68.49
N PHE A 304 23.10 10.31 68.92
CA PHE A 304 23.77 11.61 69.02
C PHE A 304 24.54 11.73 70.34
N ASP A 305 25.79 12.17 70.29
CA ASP A 305 26.66 12.27 71.47
C ASP A 305 26.51 13.60 72.26
N GLY A 306 25.74 14.54 71.73
CA GLY A 306 25.55 15.88 72.30
C GLY A 306 26.64 16.90 71.94
N THR A 307 27.69 16.50 71.22
CA THR A 307 28.91 17.32 71.04
C THR A 307 29.46 17.35 69.61
N SER A 308 29.15 16.36 68.78
CA SER A 308 29.67 16.23 67.41
C SER A 308 28.54 16.44 66.39
N ALA A 309 28.88 16.79 65.15
CA ALA A 309 27.90 16.77 64.05
C ALA A 309 27.67 15.34 63.55
N VAL A 310 26.41 14.96 63.30
CA VAL A 310 26.03 13.75 62.57
C VAL A 310 25.42 14.16 61.23
N ALA A 311 26.01 13.72 60.13
CA ALA A 311 25.68 14.16 58.77
C ALA A 311 25.43 12.96 57.84
N GLY A 312 24.76 13.21 56.72
CA GLY A 312 24.49 12.20 55.67
C GLY A 312 23.17 11.46 55.85
N GLU A 313 22.28 11.96 56.72
CA GLU A 313 20.94 11.40 56.94
C GLU A 313 19.99 11.85 55.81
N ASP A 314 20.33 11.57 54.55
CA ASP A 314 19.65 12.15 53.39
C ASP A 314 18.36 11.43 53.00
N PHE A 315 17.40 12.13 52.39
CA PHE A 315 16.12 11.57 51.94
C PHE A 315 15.88 11.83 50.44
N GLY A 316 15.70 10.76 49.67
CA GLY A 316 15.45 10.81 48.23
C GLY A 316 14.01 10.49 47.88
N PHE A 317 13.44 11.19 46.91
CA PHE A 317 12.06 11.01 46.48
C PHE A 317 11.94 10.93 44.96
N VAL A 318 11.09 10.04 44.46
CA VAL A 318 10.79 9.91 43.03
C VAL A 318 9.31 10.16 42.75
N ASN A 319 9.02 10.85 41.65
CA ASN A 319 7.68 10.87 41.05
C ASN A 319 7.49 9.65 40.12
N PRO A 320 6.70 8.63 40.50
CA PRO A 320 6.51 7.44 39.67
C PRO A 320 5.85 7.82 38.35
N ARG A 321 6.44 7.40 37.23
CA ARG A 321 6.04 7.89 35.90
C ARG A 321 6.28 6.89 34.78
N ILE A 322 5.52 7.07 33.71
CA ILE A 322 5.75 6.46 32.38
C ILE A 322 5.99 7.60 31.39
N ALA A 323 7.05 7.53 30.59
CA ALA A 323 7.43 8.58 29.66
C ALA A 323 7.95 8.03 28.32
N GLY A 324 7.83 8.84 27.28
CA GLY A 324 8.32 8.50 25.95
C GLY A 324 8.21 9.67 24.98
N THR A 325 8.39 9.38 23.69
CA THR A 325 8.32 10.35 22.60
C THR A 325 7.31 9.90 21.55
N VAL A 326 6.44 10.82 21.14
CA VAL A 326 5.64 10.67 19.93
C VAL A 326 6.40 11.29 18.77
N PHE A 327 6.51 10.59 17.64
CA PHE A 327 7.31 11.05 16.50
C PHE A 327 6.61 10.87 15.16
N ASP A 328 7.01 11.71 14.20
CA ASP A 328 6.59 11.63 12.80
C ASP A 328 7.45 10.60 12.06
N ASP A 329 6.94 9.38 11.95
CA ASP A 329 7.57 8.29 11.21
C ASP A 329 7.43 8.53 9.71
N SER A 330 8.29 9.40 9.19
CA SER A 330 8.21 9.95 7.85
C SER A 330 8.62 8.93 6.78
N ASN A 331 9.24 7.82 7.18
CA ASN A 331 9.70 6.77 6.28
C ASN A 331 8.97 5.42 6.45
N ASP A 332 8.01 5.33 7.39
CA ASP A 332 7.18 4.15 7.70
C ASP A 332 8.00 2.93 8.18
N ASN A 333 9.10 3.17 8.91
CA ASN A 333 9.99 2.11 9.41
C ASN A 333 9.75 1.72 10.89
N GLY A 334 8.96 2.50 11.63
CA GLY A 334 8.64 2.28 13.04
C GLY A 334 9.77 2.60 14.03
N VAL A 335 10.81 3.32 13.61
CA VAL A 335 12.01 3.62 14.39
C VAL A 335 12.27 5.11 14.38
N PHE A 336 12.28 5.73 15.57
CA PHE A 336 12.61 7.15 15.68
C PHE A 336 14.09 7.40 15.35
N ASP A 337 14.36 7.87 14.13
CA ASP A 337 15.71 8.15 13.64
C ASP A 337 16.04 9.65 13.61
N GLY A 338 17.31 10.00 13.41
CA GLY A 338 17.79 11.39 13.51
C GLY A 338 17.25 12.35 12.44
N SER A 339 16.52 11.85 11.43
CA SER A 339 15.85 12.68 10.42
C SER A 339 14.39 13.00 10.75
N GLU A 340 13.82 12.32 11.74
CA GLU A 340 12.43 12.42 12.13
C GLU A 340 12.24 13.43 13.27
N LEU A 341 11.07 14.06 13.29
CA LEU A 341 10.72 15.07 14.28
C LEU A 341 9.73 14.53 15.31
N GLY A 342 9.79 15.08 16.52
CA GLY A 342 8.76 14.84 17.51
C GLY A 342 7.41 15.40 17.05
N LEU A 343 6.34 14.65 17.31
CA LEU A 343 4.98 15.01 16.92
C LEU A 343 4.22 15.58 18.11
N ALA A 344 3.98 16.89 18.08
CA ALA A 344 3.29 17.62 19.13
C ALA A 344 1.77 17.43 19.10
N GLY A 345 1.12 17.59 20.25
CA GLY A 345 -0.35 17.66 20.33
C GLY A 345 -1.06 16.30 20.28
N VAL A 346 -0.34 15.19 20.39
CA VAL A 346 -0.93 13.84 20.43
C VAL A 346 -1.31 13.50 21.86
N THR A 347 -2.53 13.01 22.08
CA THR A 347 -3.00 12.57 23.40
C THR A 347 -2.48 11.17 23.71
N ILE A 348 -1.78 11.01 24.83
CA ILE A 348 -1.34 9.73 25.40
C ILE A 348 -2.15 9.48 26.68
N TYR A 349 -2.70 8.29 26.84
CA TYR A 349 -3.62 7.96 27.93
C TYR A 349 -3.38 6.56 28.50
N ILE A 350 -3.82 6.40 29.75
CA ILE A 350 -3.89 5.11 30.44
C ILE A 350 -5.26 4.48 30.16
N ASP A 351 -5.25 3.37 29.43
CA ASP A 351 -6.43 2.57 29.09
C ASP A 351 -6.81 1.67 30.27
N ALA A 352 -7.46 2.27 31.27
CA ALA A 352 -7.76 1.58 32.53
C ALA A 352 -8.84 0.49 32.38
N ASP A 353 -9.75 0.64 31.40
CA ASP A 353 -10.85 -0.30 31.15
C ASP A 353 -10.59 -1.28 29.99
N LEU A 354 -9.42 -1.17 29.34
CA LEU A 354 -9.00 -1.98 28.20
C LEU A 354 -9.94 -1.88 26.99
N SER A 355 -10.63 -0.75 26.85
CA SER A 355 -11.51 -0.47 25.71
C SER A 355 -10.75 -0.26 24.40
N GLY A 356 -9.47 0.13 24.48
CA GLY A 356 -8.66 0.49 23.32
C GLY A 356 -8.97 1.86 22.74
N THR A 357 -9.83 2.65 23.40
CA THR A 357 -10.23 4.00 22.99
C THR A 357 -10.09 4.97 24.15
N PHE A 358 -9.74 6.22 23.85
CA PHE A 358 -9.65 7.25 24.89
C PHE A 358 -11.03 7.67 25.38
N ASN A 359 -11.29 7.48 26.67
CA ASN A 359 -12.55 7.78 27.33
C ASN A 359 -12.44 9.00 28.27
N ALA A 360 -13.57 9.65 28.51
CA ALA A 360 -13.65 10.71 29.51
C ALA A 360 -13.45 10.14 30.92
N GLY A 361 -12.26 10.37 31.50
CA GLY A 361 -11.85 9.84 32.80
C GLY A 361 -10.51 9.12 32.78
N ASP A 362 -10.01 8.76 31.60
CA ASP A 362 -8.68 8.16 31.47
C ASP A 362 -7.59 9.19 31.81
N PRO A 363 -6.69 8.88 32.76
CA PRO A 363 -5.52 9.70 33.01
C PRO A 363 -4.72 9.87 31.71
N SER A 364 -4.44 11.11 31.33
CA SER A 364 -3.85 11.43 30.04
C SER A 364 -2.92 12.63 30.10
N THR A 365 -2.08 12.74 29.08
CA THR A 365 -1.18 13.86 28.82
C THR A 365 -1.13 14.13 27.32
N VAL A 366 -0.49 15.22 26.92
CA VAL A 366 -0.33 15.60 25.51
C VAL A 366 1.16 15.75 25.21
N SER A 367 1.59 15.24 24.06
CA SER A 367 2.98 15.39 23.63
C SER A 367 3.36 16.86 23.41
N ALA A 368 4.53 17.23 23.92
CA ALA A 368 5.11 18.56 23.78
C ALA A 368 5.59 18.85 22.34
N ALA A 369 6.08 20.06 22.08
CA ALA A 369 6.57 20.49 20.76
C ALA A 369 7.64 19.56 20.15
N ASN A 370 8.47 18.96 21.01
CA ASN A 370 9.51 18.00 20.65
C ASN A 370 9.02 16.53 20.70
N GLY A 371 7.72 16.28 20.82
CA GLY A 371 7.12 14.96 20.88
C GLY A 371 7.15 14.27 22.25
N THR A 372 7.90 14.77 23.22
CA THR A 372 8.02 14.13 24.55
C THR A 372 6.72 14.20 25.35
N TYR A 373 6.48 13.19 26.18
CA TYR A 373 5.34 13.16 27.10
C TYR A 373 5.68 12.41 28.39
N THR A 374 4.97 12.74 29.48
CA THR A 374 5.09 12.07 30.78
C THR A 374 3.72 11.90 31.42
N LEU A 375 3.43 10.68 31.90
CA LEU A 375 2.33 10.33 32.79
C LEU A 375 2.90 10.12 34.20
N GLY A 376 2.73 11.09 35.10
CA GLY A 376 3.31 11.06 36.46
C GLY A 376 2.30 10.80 37.57
N GLY A 377 2.79 10.68 38.81
CA GLY A 377 1.98 10.51 40.02
C GLY A 377 1.33 9.12 40.13
N LEU A 378 1.95 8.10 39.54
CA LEU A 378 1.33 6.78 39.40
C LEU A 378 1.35 5.99 40.71
N ALA A 379 0.17 5.49 41.09
CA ALA A 379 -0.01 4.54 42.19
C ALA A 379 0.60 3.16 41.86
N ASN A 380 0.68 2.25 42.83
CA ASN A 380 1.08 0.87 42.53
C ASN A 380 -0.07 0.19 41.79
N GLY A 381 0.23 -0.41 40.65
CA GLY A 381 -0.80 -0.93 39.77
C GLY A 381 -0.26 -1.36 38.41
N SER A 382 -1.13 -1.94 37.61
CA SER A 382 -0.83 -2.27 36.21
C SER A 382 -1.46 -1.21 35.31
N TYR A 383 -0.69 -0.77 34.32
CA TYR A 383 -1.05 0.33 33.43
C TYR A 383 -0.85 -0.10 31.98
N VAL A 384 -1.86 0.14 31.15
CA VAL A 384 -1.78 0.00 29.69
C VAL A 384 -1.77 1.39 29.08
N VAL A 385 -0.70 1.74 28.37
CA VAL A 385 -0.52 3.08 27.81
C VAL A 385 -0.75 3.05 26.31
N ARG A 386 -1.54 4.00 25.81
CA ARG A 386 -1.92 4.15 24.40
C ARG A 386 -1.84 5.60 23.95
N ALA A 387 -1.78 5.81 22.64
CA ALA A 387 -1.90 7.13 22.03
C ALA A 387 -3.13 7.21 21.12
N VAL A 388 -3.82 8.34 21.14
CA VAL A 388 -4.89 8.62 20.17
C VAL A 388 -4.26 8.82 18.80
N THR A 389 -4.70 8.05 17.81
CA THR A 389 -4.18 8.16 16.44
C THR A 389 -4.58 9.52 15.84
N PRO A 390 -3.62 10.38 15.44
CA PRO A 390 -3.93 11.65 14.81
C PRO A 390 -4.69 11.47 13.49
N ALA A 391 -5.56 12.41 13.14
CA ALA A 391 -6.31 12.37 11.90
C ALA A 391 -5.38 12.33 10.68
N GLY A 392 -5.69 11.44 9.72
CA GLY A 392 -4.87 11.26 8.51
C GLY A 392 -3.53 10.56 8.74
N ARG A 393 -3.32 9.95 9.90
CA ARG A 393 -2.11 9.17 10.21
C ARG A 393 -2.45 7.75 10.65
N ARG A 394 -1.46 6.87 10.59
CA ARG A 394 -1.50 5.51 11.15
C ARG A 394 -0.35 5.31 12.12
N LEU A 395 -0.61 4.53 13.18
CA LEU A 395 0.42 4.08 14.10
C LEU A 395 1.38 3.08 13.43
N THR A 396 2.68 3.33 13.55
CA THR A 396 3.76 2.46 13.07
C THR A 396 4.52 1.80 14.22
N PHE A 397 4.54 2.43 15.40
CA PHE A 397 5.18 1.90 16.59
C PHE A 397 4.42 2.33 17.87
N PRO A 398 4.28 1.45 18.89
CA PRO A 398 4.64 0.04 18.85
C PRO A 398 3.66 -0.76 17.98
N GLY A 399 4.12 -1.85 17.36
CA GLY A 399 3.25 -2.73 16.56
C GLY A 399 2.09 -3.36 17.34
N SER A 400 2.19 -3.44 18.67
CA SER A 400 1.13 -3.89 19.59
C SER A 400 0.04 -2.83 19.84
N ALA A 401 0.24 -1.60 19.39
CA ALA A 401 -0.58 -0.43 19.68
C ALA A 401 -0.68 0.02 21.15
N SER A 402 0.07 -0.61 22.05
CA SER A 402 0.16 -0.22 23.46
C SER A 402 1.44 -0.73 24.14
N PHE A 403 1.77 -0.10 25.27
CA PHE A 403 2.74 -0.58 26.25
C PHE A 403 2.03 -1.02 27.53
N SER A 404 2.64 -1.93 28.28
CA SER A 404 2.09 -2.42 29.56
C SER A 404 3.17 -2.44 30.62
N HIS A 405 2.89 -1.79 31.76
CA HIS A 405 3.81 -1.64 32.88
C HIS A 405 3.14 -1.99 34.20
N THR A 406 3.91 -2.52 35.14
CA THR A 406 3.48 -2.70 36.53
C THR A 406 4.32 -1.82 37.43
N VAL A 407 3.74 -0.74 37.93
CA VAL A 407 4.39 0.18 38.88
C VAL A 407 4.37 -0.46 40.27
N THR A 408 5.54 -0.58 40.88
CA THR A 408 5.73 -1.13 42.23
C THR A 408 6.74 -0.29 43.00
N ASN A 409 6.90 -0.52 44.30
CA ASN A 409 7.93 0.15 45.09
C ASN A 409 9.37 -0.14 44.61
N ALA A 410 9.59 -1.16 43.77
CA ALA A 410 10.90 -1.48 43.20
C ALA A 410 11.06 -1.05 41.74
N ALA A 411 9.99 -0.59 41.09
CA ALA A 411 9.98 -0.18 39.68
C ALA A 411 9.01 1.00 39.51
N LEU A 412 9.59 2.21 39.55
CA LEU A 412 8.83 3.47 39.67
C LEU A 412 8.91 4.34 38.41
N VAL A 413 9.93 4.14 37.57
CA VAL A 413 10.18 4.97 36.38
C VAL A 413 10.29 4.07 35.16
N PHE A 414 9.45 4.34 34.15
CA PHE A 414 9.47 3.67 32.85
C PHE A 414 9.68 4.71 31.76
N THR A 415 10.66 4.50 30.88
CA THR A 415 11.00 5.40 29.79
C THR A 415 11.08 4.64 28.47
N GLY A 416 10.94 5.35 27.35
CA GLY A 416 11.06 4.77 26.00
C GLY A 416 9.76 4.22 25.42
N ASP A 417 8.60 4.53 26.03
CA ASP A 417 7.28 4.20 25.48
C ASP A 417 6.96 5.12 24.29
N ASN A 418 7.66 4.92 23.18
CA ASN A 418 7.55 5.80 22.02
C ASN A 418 6.35 5.44 21.15
N PHE A 419 5.72 6.44 20.51
CA PHE A 419 4.63 6.24 19.56
C PHE A 419 4.98 6.86 18.20
N GLY A 420 5.14 6.02 17.17
CA GLY A 420 5.45 6.46 15.80
C GLY A 420 4.18 6.58 14.97
N PHE A 421 4.02 7.68 14.25
CA PHE A 421 2.88 7.88 13.35
C PHE A 421 3.32 8.36 11.97
N THR A 422 2.81 7.71 10.91
CA THR A 422 3.07 8.11 9.52
C THR A 422 1.82 8.63 8.83
N ASN A 423 1.97 9.56 7.89
CA ASN A 423 0.93 9.97 6.94
C ASN A 423 0.98 9.18 5.62
N ARG A 424 1.94 8.25 5.49
CA ARG A 424 2.01 7.34 4.34
C ARG A 424 0.88 6.32 4.36
N VAL A 425 0.51 5.91 3.16
CA VAL A 425 -0.64 5.06 2.87
C VAL A 425 -0.14 3.68 2.46
N ARG A 426 -0.87 2.65 2.90
CA ARG A 426 -0.74 1.30 2.35
C ARG A 426 -1.98 0.96 1.55
N ILE A 427 -1.81 0.52 0.30
CA ILE A 427 -2.92 0.06 -0.54
C ILE A 427 -2.72 -1.41 -0.85
N GLY A 428 -3.71 -2.25 -0.54
CA GLY A 428 -3.63 -3.68 -0.79
C GLY A 428 -4.98 -4.33 -1.04
N GLY A 429 -4.92 -5.58 -1.47
CA GLY A 429 -6.08 -6.40 -1.81
C GLY A 429 -5.65 -7.76 -2.33
N PHE A 430 -6.60 -8.49 -2.92
CA PHE A 430 -6.39 -9.82 -3.47
C PHE A 430 -6.68 -9.87 -4.96
N VAL A 431 -5.91 -10.66 -5.70
CA VAL A 431 -6.28 -11.10 -7.04
C VAL A 431 -6.71 -12.57 -6.96
N TYR A 432 -7.95 -12.86 -7.37
CA TYR A 432 -8.58 -14.16 -7.13
C TYR A 432 -9.40 -14.63 -8.33
N ARG A 433 -9.63 -15.95 -8.39
CA ARG A 433 -10.51 -16.59 -9.37
C ARG A 433 -11.95 -16.43 -8.92
N ASP A 434 -12.65 -15.52 -9.57
CA ASP A 434 -14.07 -15.31 -9.39
C ASP A 434 -14.83 -16.34 -10.23
N ALA A 435 -15.23 -17.46 -9.63
CA ALA A 435 -15.80 -18.59 -10.37
C ALA A 435 -17.29 -18.38 -10.69
N ASN A 436 -17.98 -17.58 -9.87
CA ASN A 436 -19.42 -17.33 -10.00
C ASN A 436 -19.73 -15.96 -10.65
N GLY A 437 -18.69 -15.19 -10.98
CA GLY A 437 -18.74 -13.94 -11.71
C GLY A 437 -19.40 -12.81 -10.94
N ASN A 438 -19.46 -12.88 -9.60
CA ASN A 438 -20.18 -11.90 -8.78
C ASN A 438 -19.34 -10.68 -8.40
N GLY A 439 -18.03 -10.69 -8.68
CA GLY A 439 -17.10 -9.62 -8.36
C GLY A 439 -16.72 -9.49 -6.89
N ILE A 440 -17.04 -10.49 -6.06
CA ILE A 440 -16.80 -10.55 -4.62
C ILE A 440 -15.93 -11.78 -4.33
N LYS A 441 -14.89 -11.61 -3.50
CA LYS A 441 -14.04 -12.72 -3.10
C LYS A 441 -14.75 -13.61 -2.09
N ASP A 442 -15.27 -14.74 -2.57
CA ASP A 442 -16.00 -15.71 -1.75
C ASP A 442 -15.07 -16.74 -1.07
N VAL A 443 -15.60 -17.43 -0.06
CA VAL A 443 -14.88 -18.54 0.59
C VAL A 443 -14.75 -19.70 -0.38
N GLY A 444 -13.52 -20.17 -0.60
CA GLY A 444 -13.21 -21.28 -1.50
C GLY A 444 -12.66 -20.85 -2.87
N GLU A 445 -12.72 -19.56 -3.20
CA GLU A 445 -12.10 -19.03 -4.41
C GLU A 445 -10.59 -19.02 -4.31
N THR A 446 -9.94 -19.52 -5.37
CA THR A 446 -8.49 -19.72 -5.40
C THR A 446 -7.75 -18.44 -5.79
N PRO A 447 -6.55 -18.18 -5.23
CA PRO A 447 -5.78 -17.00 -5.56
C PRO A 447 -5.07 -17.11 -6.91
N TYR A 448 -4.84 -15.97 -7.56
CA TYR A 448 -3.83 -15.86 -8.63
C TYR A 448 -2.49 -15.47 -8.03
N ILE A 449 -1.51 -16.38 -8.11
CA ILE A 449 -0.16 -16.22 -7.54
C ILE A 449 0.76 -15.60 -8.58
N GLY A 450 1.61 -14.66 -8.17
CA GLY A 450 2.59 -14.02 -9.04
C GLY A 450 1.97 -13.07 -10.07
N GLN A 451 0.71 -12.67 -9.88
CA GLN A 451 0.03 -11.74 -10.75
C GLN A 451 0.51 -10.31 -10.49
N ARG A 452 0.78 -9.57 -11.57
CA ARG A 452 1.26 -8.19 -11.44
C ARG A 452 0.10 -7.25 -11.12
N VAL A 453 0.34 -6.40 -10.12
CA VAL A 453 -0.48 -5.24 -9.80
C VAL A 453 0.45 -4.02 -9.81
N TYR A 454 0.04 -2.92 -10.42
CA TYR A 454 0.87 -1.73 -10.60
C TYR A 454 0.08 -0.44 -10.40
N GLN A 455 0.78 0.65 -10.09
CA GLN A 455 0.20 1.99 -10.12
C GLN A 455 0.20 2.49 -11.57
N ASP A 456 -0.99 2.58 -12.16
CA ASP A 456 -1.22 3.09 -13.52
C ASP A 456 -1.17 4.63 -13.49
N LEU A 457 0.05 5.18 -13.52
CA LEU A 457 0.31 6.61 -13.27
C LEU A 457 -0.20 7.50 -14.41
N ASN A 458 -0.29 6.96 -15.62
CA ASN A 458 -0.73 7.67 -16.82
C ASN A 458 -2.08 7.19 -17.36
N ASN A 459 -2.76 6.27 -16.66
CA ASN A 459 -4.03 5.69 -17.08
C ASN A 459 -4.00 5.02 -18.45
N SER A 460 -2.84 4.49 -18.86
CA SER A 460 -2.67 3.88 -20.19
C SER A 460 -3.38 2.54 -20.33
N GLY A 461 -3.66 1.86 -19.20
CA GLY A 461 -4.23 0.51 -19.24
C GLY A 461 -3.21 -0.60 -19.41
N THR A 462 -1.93 -0.26 -19.56
CA THR A 462 -0.83 -1.21 -19.76
C THR A 462 0.30 -0.88 -18.79
N PHE A 463 0.95 -1.90 -18.22
CA PHE A 463 2.08 -1.66 -17.35
C PHE A 463 3.20 -1.05 -18.18
N ASP A 464 3.54 0.21 -17.91
CA ASP A 464 4.64 0.89 -18.54
C ASP A 464 5.76 1.18 -17.55
N ASN A 465 6.93 0.70 -17.90
CA ASN A 465 8.14 0.97 -17.14
C ASN A 465 9.17 1.46 -18.14
N THR A 466 8.91 2.67 -18.64
CA THR A 466 9.76 3.35 -19.61
C THR A 466 11.03 3.88 -18.94
N GLY A 467 11.09 3.90 -17.61
CA GLY A 467 12.22 4.35 -16.81
C GLY A 467 13.55 3.73 -17.24
N GLY A 468 14.43 4.56 -17.77
CA GLY A 468 15.76 4.16 -18.19
C GLY A 468 16.47 5.28 -18.93
N THR A 469 17.78 5.39 -18.69
CA THR A 469 18.66 6.25 -19.47
C THR A 469 19.29 5.45 -20.59
N PHE A 470 18.96 5.80 -21.82
CA PHE A 470 19.56 5.23 -23.02
C PHE A 470 20.68 6.14 -23.47
N ASN A 471 21.87 5.58 -23.68
CA ASN A 471 23.04 6.34 -24.11
C ASN A 471 23.30 6.12 -25.60
N SER A 472 23.70 7.18 -26.31
CA SER A 472 24.19 7.02 -27.68
C SER A 472 25.54 6.30 -27.68
N ALA A 473 25.67 5.33 -28.59
CA ALA A 473 26.90 4.56 -28.76
C ALA A 473 27.77 5.06 -29.92
N ASN A 474 27.26 5.96 -30.78
CA ASN A 474 27.96 6.40 -32.00
C ASN A 474 28.54 7.82 -31.86
N VAL A 475 29.10 8.12 -30.71
CA VAL A 475 29.82 9.37 -30.36
C VAL A 475 31.20 9.02 -29.80
N PRO A 476 32.23 9.88 -29.92
CA PRO A 476 32.17 11.26 -30.43
C PRO A 476 31.99 11.37 -31.94
N LEU A 477 31.33 12.44 -32.39
CA LEU A 477 31.23 12.81 -33.81
C LEU A 477 31.79 14.22 -34.02
N ALA A 478 32.56 14.41 -35.09
CA ALA A 478 33.11 15.72 -35.45
C ALA A 478 32.03 16.60 -36.08
N ILE A 479 31.92 17.84 -35.62
CA ILE A 479 31.05 18.89 -36.15
C ILE A 479 31.97 19.82 -36.96
N ASN A 480 31.85 19.78 -38.28
CA ASN A 480 32.63 20.65 -39.19
C ASN A 480 31.76 21.80 -39.70
N ASP A 481 32.38 22.90 -40.12
CA ASP A 481 31.74 24.08 -40.70
C ASP A 481 30.64 23.75 -41.73
N ASN A 482 29.47 24.36 -41.58
CA ASN A 482 28.31 24.20 -42.47
C ASN A 482 27.91 22.74 -42.72
N THR A 483 28.21 21.82 -41.79
CA THR A 483 27.80 20.42 -41.90
C THR A 483 26.69 20.08 -40.91
N THR A 484 26.01 18.98 -41.17
CA THR A 484 25.03 18.39 -40.26
C THR A 484 25.46 16.98 -39.92
N ILE A 485 25.49 16.66 -38.64
CA ILE A 485 25.71 15.30 -38.13
C ILE A 485 24.44 14.75 -37.50
N ASN A 486 24.30 13.43 -37.59
CA ASN A 486 23.23 12.66 -36.95
C ASN A 486 23.86 11.58 -36.07
N SER A 487 23.61 11.65 -34.77
CA SER A 487 23.90 10.56 -33.83
C SER A 487 22.62 9.80 -33.53
N THR A 488 22.71 8.47 -33.45
CA THR A 488 21.53 7.60 -33.28
C THR A 488 21.59 6.83 -31.97
N LEU A 489 20.41 6.57 -31.42
CA LEU A 489 20.23 5.88 -30.15
C LEU A 489 19.03 4.94 -30.30
N SER A 490 19.21 3.66 -29.97
CA SER A 490 18.15 2.66 -30.07
C SER A 490 17.47 2.46 -28.72
N VAL A 491 16.14 2.58 -28.68
CA VAL A 491 15.30 2.34 -27.50
C VAL A 491 14.50 1.06 -27.72
N ALA A 492 14.54 0.17 -26.72
CA ALA A 492 13.71 -1.02 -26.65
C ALA A 492 13.09 -1.12 -25.24
N GLY A 493 11.84 -1.56 -25.16
CA GLY A 493 11.08 -1.61 -23.90
C GLY A 493 10.51 -0.27 -23.41
N GLY A 494 10.53 0.78 -24.23
CA GLY A 494 10.26 2.17 -23.79
C GLY A 494 8.80 2.62 -23.77
N GLY A 495 7.82 1.77 -24.08
CA GLY A 495 6.38 2.10 -23.96
C GLY A 495 5.93 3.40 -24.66
N ASN A 496 4.87 4.04 -24.15
CA ASN A 496 4.43 5.36 -24.58
C ASN A 496 5.15 6.46 -23.78
N ILE A 497 5.51 7.55 -24.46
CA ILE A 497 6.23 8.68 -23.86
C ILE A 497 5.26 9.53 -23.03
N ASN A 498 5.54 9.69 -21.74
CA ASN A 498 4.80 10.63 -20.87
C ASN A 498 5.65 11.84 -20.46
N ASN A 499 6.96 11.59 -20.28
CA ASN A 499 7.97 12.58 -20.02
C ASN A 499 9.32 12.04 -20.53
N LEU A 500 10.20 12.91 -20.99
CA LEU A 500 11.58 12.55 -21.28
C LEU A 500 12.51 13.74 -21.03
N THR A 501 13.76 13.43 -20.72
CA THR A 501 14.85 14.41 -20.66
C THR A 501 15.96 14.02 -21.61
N VAL A 502 16.65 15.01 -22.18
CA VAL A 502 17.80 14.78 -23.07
C VAL A 502 19.03 15.39 -22.43
N LYS A 503 20.02 14.56 -22.10
CA LYS A 503 21.33 15.04 -21.63
C LYS A 503 22.31 15.03 -22.79
N LEU A 504 23.11 16.08 -22.97
CA LEU A 504 24.17 16.12 -23.99
C LEU A 504 25.44 16.85 -23.55
N ASN A 505 26.53 16.58 -24.25
CA ASN A 505 27.83 17.24 -24.15
C ASN A 505 28.35 17.55 -25.56
N ILE A 506 28.61 18.82 -25.83
CA ILE A 506 29.20 19.29 -27.10
C ILE A 506 30.33 20.25 -26.76
N THR A 507 31.50 20.01 -27.36
CA THR A 507 32.59 21.00 -27.38
C THR A 507 32.57 21.73 -28.72
N HIS A 508 32.53 23.05 -28.76
CA HIS A 508 32.54 23.85 -29.98
C HIS A 508 33.31 25.15 -29.78
N THR A 509 34.01 25.64 -30.81
CA THR A 509 34.72 26.93 -30.71
C THR A 509 33.77 28.14 -30.81
N PHE A 510 32.54 27.94 -31.29
CA PHE A 510 31.46 28.93 -31.26
C PHE A 510 30.06 28.28 -31.19
N ASP A 511 29.43 28.22 -30.02
CA ASP A 511 28.14 27.50 -29.85
C ASP A 511 26.97 28.16 -30.59
N GLY A 512 27.07 29.47 -30.85
CA GLY A 512 26.06 30.27 -31.54
C GLY A 512 25.82 29.85 -33.01
N ASP A 513 26.64 28.94 -33.55
CA ASP A 513 26.46 28.36 -34.88
C ASP A 513 25.60 27.10 -34.87
N LEU A 514 25.38 26.50 -33.70
CA LEU A 514 24.76 25.19 -33.59
C LEU A 514 23.23 25.26 -33.57
N VAL A 515 22.60 24.44 -34.41
CA VAL A 515 21.18 24.08 -34.31
C VAL A 515 21.09 22.62 -33.89
N ILE A 516 20.47 22.36 -32.73
CA ILE A 516 20.37 21.03 -32.11
C ILE A 516 18.91 20.60 -32.08
N SER A 517 18.60 19.44 -32.65
CA SER A 517 17.24 18.89 -32.68
C SER A 517 17.22 17.41 -32.31
N LEU A 518 16.16 16.98 -31.61
CA LEU A 518 15.83 15.58 -31.39
C LEU A 518 14.74 15.13 -32.37
N ILE A 519 14.90 13.94 -32.95
CA ILE A 519 13.93 13.34 -33.88
C ILE A 519 13.48 11.99 -33.32
N SER A 520 12.15 11.80 -33.19
CA SER A 520 11.53 10.56 -32.70
C SER A 520 11.50 9.45 -33.76
N PRO A 521 11.25 8.18 -33.37
CA PRO A 521 11.19 7.05 -34.31
C PRO A 521 10.14 7.21 -35.41
N ILE A 522 9.08 7.97 -35.16
CA ILE A 522 8.02 8.28 -36.15
C ILE A 522 8.28 9.58 -36.93
N GLY A 523 9.42 10.25 -36.68
CA GLY A 523 9.88 11.42 -37.43
C GLY A 523 9.50 12.78 -36.84
N THR A 524 8.87 12.84 -35.67
CA THR A 524 8.57 14.13 -35.02
C THR A 524 9.88 14.80 -34.58
N THR A 525 10.06 16.07 -34.94
CA THR A 525 11.30 16.83 -34.64
C THR A 525 11.02 17.90 -33.58
N VAL A 526 11.86 17.95 -32.55
CA VAL A 526 11.85 18.97 -31.48
C VAL A 526 13.19 19.69 -31.46
N THR A 527 13.17 21.02 -31.51
CA THR A 527 14.41 21.83 -31.42
C THR A 527 14.81 22.03 -29.97
N LEU A 528 16.01 21.58 -29.60
CA LEU A 528 16.54 21.70 -28.24
C LEU A 528 17.19 23.07 -28.03
N ALA A 529 18.08 23.47 -28.94
CA ALA A 529 18.74 24.77 -28.95
C ALA A 529 18.89 25.27 -30.41
N ASN A 530 18.75 26.57 -30.62
CA ASN A 530 18.87 27.18 -31.94
C ASN A 530 19.80 28.39 -31.89
N ARG A 531 21.05 28.22 -32.30
CA ARG A 531 22.06 29.28 -32.39
C ARG A 531 22.19 30.03 -31.06
N ARG A 532 22.50 29.28 -30.00
CA ARG A 532 22.61 29.79 -28.63
C ARG A 532 24.06 29.75 -28.18
N GLY A 533 24.49 30.80 -27.47
CA GLY A 533 25.84 30.96 -26.96
C GLY A 533 26.77 31.79 -27.83
N GLY A 534 28.07 31.60 -27.65
CA GLY A 534 29.13 32.41 -28.25
C GLY A 534 30.45 31.64 -28.31
N THR A 535 31.58 32.36 -28.27
CA THR A 535 32.91 31.78 -28.50
C THR A 535 33.39 30.85 -27.39
N GLY A 536 33.51 29.56 -27.67
CA GLY A 536 34.31 28.59 -26.90
C GLY A 536 33.70 28.13 -25.57
N GLU A 537 32.40 28.36 -25.36
CA GLU A 537 31.79 28.21 -24.04
C GLU A 537 31.13 26.82 -23.83
N ASN A 538 30.79 26.04 -24.87
CA ASN A 538 30.37 24.63 -24.86
C ASN A 538 29.02 24.30 -24.17
N PHE A 539 28.49 23.11 -24.50
CA PHE A 539 27.40 22.44 -23.78
C PHE A 539 28.00 21.36 -22.88
N VAL A 540 27.93 21.53 -21.55
CA VAL A 540 28.61 20.65 -20.59
C VAL A 540 27.60 20.10 -19.59
N ASN A 541 27.32 18.80 -19.65
CA ASN A 541 26.26 18.15 -18.87
C ASN A 541 24.92 18.89 -18.98
N THR A 542 24.61 19.43 -20.16
CA THR A 542 23.35 20.14 -20.41
C THR A 542 22.21 19.12 -20.41
N VAL A 543 21.18 19.36 -19.61
CA VAL A 543 19.97 18.54 -19.57
C VAL A 543 18.80 19.37 -20.09
N PHE A 544 18.15 18.91 -21.15
CA PHE A 544 16.89 19.48 -21.62
C PHE A 544 15.73 18.78 -20.90
N ASP A 545 14.92 19.59 -20.22
CA ASP A 545 13.76 19.17 -19.43
C ASP A 545 12.70 20.29 -19.47
N ASP A 546 11.46 19.94 -19.80
CA ASP A 546 10.34 20.89 -19.82
C ASP A 546 10.06 21.49 -18.43
N ALA A 547 10.41 20.78 -17.36
CA ALA A 547 10.25 21.23 -15.97
C ALA A 547 11.39 22.12 -15.45
N ALA A 548 12.47 22.32 -16.21
CA ALA A 548 13.60 23.13 -15.77
C ALA A 548 13.18 24.59 -15.51
N ALA A 549 13.78 25.27 -14.53
CA ALA A 549 13.41 26.65 -14.16
C ALA A 549 13.84 27.70 -15.21
N THR A 550 14.96 27.47 -15.90
CA THR A 550 15.56 28.40 -16.87
C THR A 550 15.35 27.88 -18.28
N SER A 551 14.94 28.72 -19.24
CA SER A 551 14.92 28.34 -20.66
C SER A 551 16.32 28.44 -21.25
N ILE A 552 16.63 27.62 -22.26
CA ILE A 552 17.91 27.68 -22.97
C ILE A 552 18.18 29.07 -23.58
N VAL A 553 17.12 29.81 -23.94
CA VAL A 553 17.21 31.19 -24.44
C VAL A 553 17.74 32.16 -23.38
N ALA A 554 17.38 31.94 -22.12
CA ALA A 554 17.80 32.75 -20.98
C ALA A 554 19.08 32.21 -20.29
N GLY A 555 19.56 31.03 -20.72
CA GLY A 555 20.79 30.46 -20.22
C GLY A 555 22.02 31.19 -20.77
N THR A 556 23.10 31.15 -20.00
CA THR A 556 24.42 31.64 -20.42
C THR A 556 25.38 30.45 -20.53
N PRO A 557 26.28 30.42 -21.53
CA PRO A 557 27.20 29.31 -21.66
C PRO A 557 28.47 29.52 -20.78
N PRO A 558 29.24 28.47 -20.42
CA PRO A 558 29.00 27.04 -20.65
C PRO A 558 27.64 26.58 -20.17
N TYR A 559 26.83 25.99 -21.07
CA TYR A 559 25.48 25.56 -20.72
C TYR A 559 25.57 24.34 -19.82
N THR A 560 25.54 24.57 -18.51
CA THR A 560 25.69 23.54 -17.47
C THR A 560 24.42 23.45 -16.63
N GLY A 561 23.90 22.24 -16.44
CA GLY A 561 22.66 21.99 -15.70
C GLY A 561 21.43 21.87 -16.60
N SER A 562 20.24 22.08 -16.03
CA SER A 562 18.96 21.81 -16.69
C SER A 562 18.33 23.06 -17.31
N PHE A 563 17.86 22.95 -18.55
CA PHE A 563 17.23 24.03 -19.31
C PHE A 563 15.96 23.56 -20.03
N ARG A 564 14.95 24.43 -20.13
CA ARG A 564 13.82 24.19 -21.04
C ARG A 564 14.27 24.39 -22.49
N PRO A 565 13.97 23.45 -23.40
CA PRO A 565 14.34 23.56 -24.82
C PRO A 565 13.61 24.71 -25.54
N GLU A 566 14.02 25.01 -26.78
CA GLU A 566 13.30 25.96 -27.65
C GLU A 566 11.88 25.50 -27.96
N THR A 567 11.71 24.21 -28.23
CA THR A 567 10.41 23.55 -28.43
C THR A 567 10.23 22.52 -27.31
N PRO A 568 9.11 22.53 -26.57
CA PRO A 568 8.88 21.59 -25.47
C PRO A 568 9.01 20.12 -25.88
N LEU A 569 9.66 19.30 -25.06
CA LEU A 569 9.79 17.85 -25.24
C LEU A 569 8.43 17.14 -25.14
N SER A 570 7.49 17.71 -24.39
CA SER A 570 6.09 17.26 -24.28
C SER A 570 5.34 17.18 -25.61
N ALA A 571 5.86 17.78 -26.69
CA ALA A 571 5.38 17.55 -28.05
C ALA A 571 5.51 16.08 -28.51
N LEU A 572 6.31 15.27 -27.81
CA LEU A 572 6.53 13.86 -28.06
C LEU A 572 5.64 12.95 -27.20
N ASN A 573 4.85 13.50 -26.28
CA ASN A 573 4.00 12.71 -25.39
C ASN A 573 2.94 11.92 -26.17
N GLY A 574 2.67 10.69 -25.72
CA GLY A 574 1.75 9.73 -26.33
C GLY A 574 2.33 8.94 -27.50
N GLN A 575 3.53 9.28 -28.01
CA GLN A 575 4.20 8.47 -29.03
C GLN A 575 4.83 7.21 -28.41
N ASN A 576 5.01 6.15 -29.20
CA ASN A 576 5.76 4.97 -28.76
C ASN A 576 7.27 5.29 -28.78
N ALA A 577 7.96 5.10 -27.66
CA ALA A 577 9.37 5.40 -27.51
C ALA A 577 10.29 4.38 -28.21
N ASN A 578 9.79 3.18 -28.53
CA ASN A 578 10.59 2.13 -29.14
C ASN A 578 11.02 2.49 -30.56
N GLY A 579 12.28 2.21 -30.87
CA GLY A 579 12.87 2.45 -32.19
C GLY A 579 14.10 3.33 -32.13
N THR A 580 14.50 3.84 -33.29
CA THR A 580 15.73 4.64 -33.43
C THR A 580 15.42 6.12 -33.28
N TRP A 581 16.03 6.73 -32.26
CA TRP A 581 16.06 8.18 -32.04
C TRP A 581 17.28 8.80 -32.70
N THR A 582 17.14 10.02 -33.19
CA THR A 582 18.25 10.76 -33.80
C THR A 582 18.45 12.12 -33.13
N LEU A 583 19.65 12.39 -32.61
CA LEU A 583 20.08 13.74 -32.29
C LEU A 583 20.80 14.32 -33.51
N ARG A 584 20.21 15.37 -34.08
CA ARG A 584 20.75 16.11 -35.21
C ARG A 584 21.42 17.38 -34.71
N VAL A 585 22.70 17.56 -35.04
CA VAL A 585 23.46 18.78 -34.74
C VAL A 585 23.94 19.36 -36.07
N GLN A 586 23.54 20.58 -36.36
CA GLN A 586 23.97 21.33 -37.53
C GLN A 586 24.85 22.49 -37.09
N ASP A 587 26.04 22.60 -37.68
CA ASP A 587 26.76 23.86 -37.73
C ASP A 587 26.22 24.69 -38.90
N ALA A 588 25.80 25.93 -38.63
CA ALA A 588 25.20 26.84 -39.60
C ALA A 588 26.04 28.10 -39.86
N ALA A 589 27.37 28.02 -39.70
CA ALA A 589 28.32 29.05 -40.10
C ALA A 589 29.67 28.45 -40.56
N THR A 590 30.62 29.33 -40.87
CA THR A 590 32.01 28.99 -41.25
C THR A 590 32.97 29.41 -40.15
N THR A 591 34.14 28.75 -40.07
CA THR A 591 35.34 29.01 -39.25
C THR A 591 35.46 28.11 -38.01
N ASP A 592 34.34 27.74 -37.41
CA ASP A 592 34.30 27.10 -36.10
C ASP A 592 33.94 25.62 -36.19
N THR A 593 34.64 24.79 -35.43
CA THR A 593 34.43 23.35 -35.42
C THR A 593 34.33 22.82 -33.99
N GLY A 594 33.82 21.60 -33.86
CA GLY A 594 33.71 20.96 -32.57
C GLY A 594 33.40 19.48 -32.63
N SER A 595 32.84 18.95 -31.54
CA SER A 595 32.46 17.56 -31.42
C SER A 595 31.30 17.36 -30.47
N LEU A 596 30.31 16.57 -30.90
CA LEU A 596 29.33 15.95 -30.01
C LEU A 596 30.02 14.79 -29.30
N THR A 597 30.23 14.90 -27.99
CA THR A 597 31.01 13.93 -27.22
C THR A 597 30.16 12.92 -26.47
N GLY A 598 28.89 13.24 -26.19
CA GLY A 598 27.98 12.33 -25.50
C GLY A 598 26.55 12.86 -25.51
N TRP A 599 25.56 11.97 -25.61
CA TRP A 599 24.18 12.30 -25.29
C TRP A 599 23.36 11.07 -24.90
N SER A 600 22.27 11.30 -24.17
CA SER A 600 21.36 10.27 -23.68
C SER A 600 19.93 10.79 -23.61
N ILE A 601 18.96 9.88 -23.73
CA ILE A 601 17.54 10.14 -23.43
C ILE A 601 17.18 9.38 -22.16
N THR A 602 16.50 10.03 -21.23
CA THR A 602 15.90 9.36 -20.07
C THR A 602 14.38 9.53 -20.15
N PHE A 603 13.63 8.42 -20.18
CA PHE A 603 12.16 8.48 -20.11
C PHE A 603 11.70 8.44 -18.65
N GLY A 604 10.60 9.15 -18.37
CA GLY A 604 10.12 9.44 -17.02
C GLY A 604 8.77 8.83 -16.68
N SER A 605 8.60 7.52 -16.80
CA SER A 605 7.61 6.78 -16.00
C SER A 605 8.15 5.41 -15.59
N THR A 606 8.47 5.26 -14.31
CA THR A 606 8.50 3.94 -13.68
C THR A 606 7.21 3.79 -12.90
N GLU A 607 6.32 2.90 -13.33
CA GLU A 607 5.14 2.56 -12.55
C GLU A 607 5.53 1.61 -11.40
N PRO A 608 5.33 2.01 -10.13
CA PRO A 608 5.50 1.09 -9.01
C PRO A 608 4.62 -0.14 -9.21
N ASN A 609 5.17 -1.33 -8.99
CA ASN A 609 4.43 -2.58 -9.14
C ASN A 609 4.86 -3.61 -8.11
N VAL A 610 3.97 -4.56 -7.86
CA VAL A 610 4.16 -5.70 -6.98
C VAL A 610 3.60 -6.95 -7.64
N LEU A 611 4.08 -8.11 -7.19
CA LEU A 611 3.51 -9.40 -7.56
C LEU A 611 2.68 -9.93 -6.39
N THR A 612 1.57 -10.58 -6.69
CA THR A 612 0.76 -11.22 -5.66
C THR A 612 1.50 -12.39 -5.01
N ASP A 613 1.29 -12.57 -3.71
CA ASP A 613 1.86 -13.68 -2.94
C ASP A 613 1.10 -15.02 -3.16
N ALA A 614 1.45 -16.05 -2.37
CA ALA A 614 0.80 -17.36 -2.44
C ALA A 614 -0.70 -17.34 -2.06
N GLY A 615 -1.14 -16.33 -1.30
CA GLY A 615 -2.54 -16.09 -0.97
C GLY A 615 -3.24 -15.15 -1.97
N GLY A 616 -2.55 -14.72 -3.04
CA GLY A 616 -3.07 -13.78 -4.02
C GLY A 616 -3.06 -12.33 -3.53
N ALA A 617 -2.44 -12.04 -2.38
CA ALA A 617 -2.43 -10.71 -1.80
C ALA A 617 -1.37 -9.83 -2.46
N TYR A 618 -1.70 -8.56 -2.67
CA TYR A 618 -0.76 -7.52 -3.07
C TYR A 618 -0.79 -6.36 -2.07
N ASN A 619 0.34 -5.66 -1.91
CA ASN A 619 0.46 -4.53 -1.02
C ASN A 619 1.47 -3.51 -1.56
N PHE A 620 1.06 -2.26 -1.69
CA PHE A 620 1.93 -1.12 -1.96
C PHE A 620 2.22 -0.39 -0.64
N PRO A 621 3.39 -0.61 -0.03
CA PRO A 621 3.75 0.06 1.21
C PRO A 621 4.18 1.51 0.95
N GLY A 622 3.94 2.38 1.93
CA GLY A 622 4.62 3.67 2.02
C GLY A 622 4.27 4.70 0.95
N LEU A 623 3.10 4.60 0.32
CA LEU A 623 2.62 5.54 -0.69
C LEU A 623 2.34 6.91 -0.06
N SER A 624 2.55 8.00 -0.80
CA SER A 624 2.15 9.33 -0.33
C SER A 624 0.62 9.45 -0.24
N ALA A 625 0.10 10.35 0.60
CA ALA A 625 -1.29 10.75 0.49
C ALA A 625 -1.58 11.31 -0.92
N GLY A 626 -2.77 11.01 -1.46
CA GLY A 626 -3.16 11.38 -2.82
C GLY A 626 -4.06 10.35 -3.50
N THR A 627 -4.37 10.62 -4.77
CA THR A 627 -5.09 9.69 -5.64
C THR A 627 -4.13 8.69 -6.26
N HIS A 628 -4.41 7.40 -6.08
CA HIS A 628 -3.62 6.30 -6.63
C HIS A 628 -4.50 5.42 -7.52
N ASN A 629 -4.11 5.29 -8.78
CA ASN A 629 -4.74 4.39 -9.75
C ASN A 629 -4.00 3.06 -9.71
N ILE A 630 -4.60 2.02 -9.14
CA ILE A 630 -4.03 0.68 -9.01
C ILE A 630 -4.70 -0.24 -10.02
N ARG A 631 -3.89 -0.93 -10.82
CA ARG A 631 -4.37 -1.83 -11.87
C ARG A 631 -3.74 -3.21 -11.73
N ALA A 632 -4.53 -4.24 -12.00
CA ALA A 632 -4.03 -5.60 -12.17
C ALA A 632 -3.92 -5.92 -13.66
N GLU A 633 -2.87 -6.65 -14.03
CA GLU A 633 -2.77 -7.25 -15.36
C GLU A 633 -3.67 -8.49 -15.42
N ALA A 634 -4.42 -8.70 -16.51
CA ALA A 634 -5.24 -9.90 -16.67
C ALA A 634 -4.37 -11.07 -17.18
N PRO A 635 -4.38 -12.24 -16.53
CA PRO A 635 -3.82 -13.45 -17.11
C PRO A 635 -4.43 -13.78 -18.48
N ALA A 636 -3.68 -14.52 -19.30
CA ALA A 636 -4.22 -15.09 -20.54
C ALA A 636 -5.50 -15.90 -20.25
N ASN A 637 -6.48 -15.79 -21.15
CA ASN A 637 -7.78 -16.48 -21.05
C ASN A 637 -8.57 -16.17 -19.78
N THR A 638 -8.52 -14.90 -19.33
CA THR A 638 -9.36 -14.41 -18.23
C THR A 638 -9.90 -13.02 -18.56
N VAL A 639 -10.98 -12.64 -17.89
CA VAL A 639 -11.55 -11.29 -17.91
C VAL A 639 -11.83 -10.82 -16.48
N PHE A 640 -11.76 -9.52 -16.23
CA PHE A 640 -12.10 -8.99 -14.92
C PHE A 640 -13.61 -8.93 -14.71
N THR A 641 -14.06 -9.41 -13.57
CA THR A 641 -15.45 -9.27 -13.11
C THR A 641 -15.63 -8.02 -12.27
N ASN A 642 -14.64 -7.70 -11.43
CA ASN A 642 -14.65 -6.48 -10.63
C ASN A 642 -13.22 -6.05 -10.25
N PRO A 643 -12.81 -4.82 -10.58
CA PRO A 643 -13.46 -3.89 -11.51
C PRO A 643 -13.33 -4.40 -12.95
N THR A 644 -14.34 -4.21 -13.80
CA THR A 644 -14.41 -4.79 -15.16
C THR A 644 -13.28 -4.37 -16.11
N ASN A 645 -12.62 -3.24 -15.83
CA ASN A 645 -11.47 -2.75 -16.58
C ASN A 645 -10.13 -3.03 -15.88
N GLY A 646 -10.12 -3.77 -14.77
CA GLY A 646 -8.93 -4.06 -13.97
C GLY A 646 -8.34 -2.85 -13.25
N LEU A 647 -9.02 -1.71 -13.16
CA LEU A 647 -8.54 -0.47 -12.53
C LEU A 647 -9.36 -0.09 -11.28
N ARG A 648 -8.68 0.17 -10.16
CA ARG A 648 -9.24 0.79 -8.96
C ARG A 648 -8.54 2.11 -8.65
N THR A 649 -9.33 3.13 -8.32
CA THR A 649 -8.81 4.44 -7.89
C THR A 649 -9.02 4.61 -6.39
N PHE A 650 -7.94 4.88 -5.66
CA PHE A 650 -7.95 5.11 -4.22
C PHE A 650 -7.64 6.57 -3.94
N ASN A 651 -8.51 7.26 -3.19
CA ASN A 651 -8.22 8.59 -2.67
C ASN A 651 -7.78 8.46 -1.22
N ALA A 652 -6.47 8.52 -0.99
CA ALA A 652 -5.91 8.23 0.31
C ALA A 652 -5.45 9.50 1.03
N VAL A 653 -5.92 9.68 2.26
CA VAL A 653 -5.57 10.81 3.15
C VAL A 653 -4.69 10.38 4.32
N GLY A 654 -4.05 9.20 4.21
CA GLY A 654 -3.35 8.47 5.27
C GLY A 654 -4.10 7.20 5.70
N GLY A 655 -3.39 6.20 6.23
CA GLY A 655 -3.99 4.94 6.73
C GLY A 655 -3.77 3.71 5.84
N GLU A 656 -4.46 2.61 6.16
CA GLU A 656 -4.47 1.38 5.35
C GLU A 656 -5.77 1.27 4.57
N LEU A 657 -5.66 1.10 3.25
CA LEU A 657 -6.78 0.87 2.34
C LEU A 657 -6.66 -0.57 1.81
N PHE A 658 -7.21 -1.51 2.57
CA PHE A 658 -7.36 -2.91 2.17
C PHE A 658 -8.78 -3.18 1.67
N GLY A 659 -8.92 -4.03 0.65
CA GLY A 659 -10.18 -4.29 -0.07
C GLY A 659 -10.15 -3.90 -1.55
N GLY A 660 -8.96 -3.66 -2.09
CA GLY A 660 -8.73 -3.40 -3.50
C GLY A 660 -8.84 -4.62 -4.42
N ASP A 661 -9.77 -5.53 -4.18
CA ASP A 661 -9.68 -6.86 -4.78
C ASP A 661 -9.96 -6.86 -6.30
N PHE A 662 -9.30 -7.75 -7.04
CA PHE A 662 -9.50 -7.95 -8.47
C PHE A 662 -10.02 -9.38 -8.72
N GLY A 663 -11.29 -9.48 -9.10
CA GLY A 663 -11.93 -10.74 -9.48
C GLY A 663 -11.68 -11.04 -10.95
N LEU A 664 -11.24 -12.27 -11.26
CA LEU A 664 -10.94 -12.74 -12.61
C LEU A 664 -11.73 -14.01 -12.93
N PHE A 665 -12.52 -13.94 -14.01
CA PHE A 665 -13.29 -15.06 -14.54
C PHE A 665 -12.55 -15.72 -15.72
N PRO A 666 -12.41 -17.05 -15.75
CA PRO A 666 -11.76 -17.75 -16.86
C PRO A 666 -12.59 -17.67 -18.14
N THR A 667 -11.94 -17.67 -19.32
CA THR A 667 -12.62 -17.73 -20.63
C THR A 667 -12.17 -18.92 -21.49
N ALA A 668 -11.37 -19.81 -20.90
CA ALA A 668 -10.96 -21.08 -21.49
C ALA A 668 -11.31 -22.24 -20.55
N TYR A 669 -11.90 -23.29 -21.10
CA TYR A 669 -12.41 -24.43 -20.36
C TYR A 669 -12.06 -25.74 -21.04
N SER A 670 -11.96 -26.81 -20.25
CA SER A 670 -11.75 -28.16 -20.75
C SER A 670 -12.69 -29.16 -20.08
N GLY A 671 -13.23 -30.10 -20.84
CA GLY A 671 -14.11 -31.16 -20.33
C GLY A 671 -14.65 -32.05 -21.44
N GLN A 672 -15.30 -33.15 -21.05
CA GLN A 672 -15.96 -34.09 -21.95
C GLN A 672 -17.31 -33.56 -22.43
N ASP A 673 -18.17 -33.19 -21.48
CA ASP A 673 -19.52 -32.70 -21.75
C ASP A 673 -19.67 -31.26 -21.28
N ILE A 674 -19.75 -30.34 -22.23
CA ILE A 674 -19.82 -28.91 -21.96
C ILE A 674 -21.15 -28.36 -22.46
N THR A 675 -21.89 -27.68 -21.61
CA THR A 675 -23.12 -26.97 -22.01
C THR A 675 -23.03 -25.50 -21.67
N LEU A 676 -23.34 -24.64 -22.65
CA LEU A 676 -23.58 -23.22 -22.45
C LEU A 676 -25.08 -22.96 -22.47
N ARG A 677 -25.57 -22.19 -21.49
CA ARG A 677 -26.95 -21.69 -21.46
C ARG A 677 -26.98 -20.31 -20.82
N LEU A 678 -27.95 -19.48 -21.19
CA LEU A 678 -28.25 -18.30 -20.39
C LEU A 678 -29.08 -18.68 -19.15
N ASP A 679 -28.85 -17.97 -18.06
CA ASP A 679 -29.71 -18.03 -16.89
C ASP A 679 -31.16 -17.61 -17.24
N PRO A 680 -32.16 -17.89 -16.39
CA PRO A 680 -33.55 -17.52 -16.67
C PRO A 680 -33.78 -16.02 -16.89
N THR A 681 -32.88 -15.14 -16.41
CA THR A 681 -32.96 -13.69 -16.66
C THR A 681 -32.33 -13.25 -17.98
N SER A 682 -31.69 -14.17 -18.70
CA SER A 682 -30.99 -13.91 -19.98
C SER A 682 -29.80 -12.95 -19.86
N THR A 683 -29.26 -12.75 -18.66
CA THR A 683 -28.16 -11.79 -18.41
C THR A 683 -26.83 -12.47 -18.13
N LYS A 684 -26.84 -13.70 -17.61
CA LYS A 684 -25.65 -14.44 -17.23
C LYS A 684 -25.48 -15.69 -18.08
N VAL A 685 -24.26 -15.91 -18.58
CA VAL A 685 -23.85 -17.16 -19.22
C VAL A 685 -23.51 -18.16 -18.13
N GLN A 686 -24.13 -19.33 -18.19
CA GLN A 686 -23.91 -20.47 -17.32
C GLN A 686 -23.19 -21.57 -18.12
N ILE A 687 -22.15 -22.14 -17.52
CA ILE A 687 -21.29 -23.15 -18.15
C ILE A 687 -21.23 -24.36 -17.22
N TRP A 688 -21.70 -25.50 -17.72
CA TRP A 688 -21.57 -26.80 -17.07
C TRP A 688 -20.45 -27.57 -17.74
N ILE A 689 -19.59 -28.19 -16.94
CA ILE A 689 -18.49 -29.04 -17.39
C ILE A 689 -18.61 -30.38 -16.70
N ASP A 690 -18.78 -31.45 -17.46
CA ASP A 690 -18.87 -32.83 -16.98
C ASP A 690 -19.96 -33.04 -15.90
N GLU A 691 -20.98 -32.20 -15.95
CA GLU A 691 -22.06 -32.14 -14.97
C GLU A 691 -23.43 -32.24 -15.65
N LEU A 692 -24.38 -32.85 -14.95
CA LEU A 692 -25.78 -32.84 -15.35
C LEU A 692 -26.36 -31.43 -15.12
N LEU A 693 -27.24 -30.97 -16.03
CA LEU A 693 -27.94 -29.67 -15.90
C LEU A 693 -28.81 -29.53 -14.62
N ALA A 694 -29.01 -30.63 -13.87
CA ALA A 694 -29.68 -30.62 -12.57
C ALA A 694 -28.77 -30.08 -11.44
N ASN A 695 -27.45 -30.05 -11.65
CA ASN A 695 -26.49 -29.46 -10.74
C ASN A 695 -26.38 -27.95 -10.99
N PRO A 696 -25.94 -27.17 -10.00
CA PRO A 696 -25.55 -25.78 -10.24
C PRO A 696 -24.50 -25.69 -11.35
N PRO A 697 -24.49 -24.61 -12.14
CA PRO A 697 -23.46 -24.43 -13.17
C PRO A 697 -22.06 -24.37 -12.55
N THR A 698 -21.09 -25.00 -13.20
CA THR A 698 -19.68 -24.99 -12.80
C THR A 698 -19.12 -23.55 -12.81
N PHE A 699 -19.54 -22.75 -13.79
CA PHE A 699 -19.20 -21.32 -13.88
C PHE A 699 -20.41 -20.48 -14.27
N THR A 700 -20.47 -19.25 -13.77
CA THR A 700 -21.48 -18.26 -14.16
C THR A 700 -20.83 -16.90 -14.31
N ALA A 701 -21.16 -16.14 -15.36
CA ALA A 701 -20.67 -14.77 -15.53
C ALA A 701 -21.67 -13.89 -16.26
N ASP A 702 -21.63 -12.58 -16.02
CA ASP A 702 -22.39 -11.62 -16.80
C ASP A 702 -22.00 -11.70 -18.28
N LYS A 703 -23.00 -11.82 -19.17
CA LYS A 703 -22.73 -11.96 -20.61
C LYS A 703 -21.97 -10.77 -21.18
N THR A 704 -22.15 -9.57 -20.60
CA THR A 704 -21.59 -8.31 -21.09
C THR A 704 -20.08 -8.19 -20.89
N ILE A 705 -19.49 -8.93 -19.94
CA ILE A 705 -18.03 -8.94 -19.72
C ILE A 705 -17.31 -9.96 -20.60
N LEU A 706 -18.05 -10.84 -21.28
CA LEU A 706 -17.50 -11.87 -22.16
C LEU A 706 -17.50 -11.39 -23.61
N SER A 707 -16.31 -11.36 -24.22
CA SER A 707 -16.16 -11.10 -25.66
C SER A 707 -16.07 -12.41 -26.45
N THR A 708 -15.41 -13.43 -25.91
CA THR A 708 -15.27 -14.77 -26.52
C THR A 708 -15.10 -15.85 -25.46
N LEU A 709 -15.34 -17.10 -25.83
CA LEU A 709 -15.10 -18.28 -25.01
C LEU A 709 -14.33 -19.35 -25.81
N SER A 710 -13.53 -20.15 -25.12
CA SER A 710 -12.79 -21.26 -25.73
C SER A 710 -12.99 -22.55 -24.94
N PHE A 711 -13.20 -23.64 -25.66
CA PHE A 711 -13.51 -24.94 -25.12
C PHE A 711 -12.58 -25.99 -25.73
N THR A 712 -12.08 -26.90 -24.91
CA THR A 712 -11.24 -28.00 -25.36
C THR A 712 -11.79 -29.32 -24.81
N GLY A 713 -11.99 -30.29 -25.68
CA GLY A 713 -12.36 -31.65 -25.32
C GLY A 713 -11.26 -32.36 -24.53
N THR A 714 -11.51 -33.63 -24.23
CA THR A 714 -10.54 -34.55 -23.65
C THR A 714 -10.04 -35.52 -24.73
N ALA A 715 -9.40 -36.63 -24.32
CA ALA A 715 -9.15 -37.73 -25.25
C ALA A 715 -10.38 -38.64 -25.25
N GLY A 716 -11.20 -38.63 -26.31
CA GLY A 716 -12.35 -39.52 -26.42
C GLY A 716 -13.56 -38.96 -27.17
N THR A 717 -14.74 -39.17 -26.60
CA THR A 717 -16.00 -38.67 -27.14
C THR A 717 -16.39 -37.45 -26.33
N ASP A 718 -16.37 -36.29 -26.98
CA ASP A 718 -16.61 -35.02 -26.32
C ASP A 718 -17.80 -34.29 -26.98
N SER A 719 -18.52 -33.49 -26.20
CA SER A 719 -19.67 -32.72 -26.65
C SER A 719 -19.63 -31.27 -26.17
N LEU A 720 -19.93 -30.35 -27.09
CA LEU A 720 -20.27 -28.96 -26.78
C LEU A 720 -21.72 -28.70 -27.16
N THR A 721 -22.54 -28.26 -26.21
CA THR A 721 -23.94 -27.88 -26.45
C THR A 721 -24.11 -26.37 -26.24
N VAL A 722 -24.61 -25.69 -27.27
CA VAL A 722 -25.11 -24.31 -27.18
C VAL A 722 -26.62 -24.37 -27.03
N ASP A 723 -27.13 -24.09 -25.83
CA ASP A 723 -28.56 -24.11 -25.52
C ASP A 723 -29.12 -22.68 -25.47
N ALA A 724 -29.91 -22.33 -26.49
CA ALA A 724 -30.53 -21.02 -26.63
C ALA A 724 -31.96 -20.94 -26.05
N ALA A 725 -32.38 -21.87 -25.20
CA ALA A 725 -33.72 -21.84 -24.55
C ALA A 725 -34.06 -20.48 -23.92
N ASN A 726 -33.06 -19.83 -23.32
CA ASN A 726 -33.19 -18.55 -22.64
C ASN A 726 -32.50 -17.42 -23.46
N GLY A 727 -32.42 -17.58 -24.77
CA GLY A 727 -31.65 -16.72 -25.67
C GLY A 727 -30.23 -17.23 -25.94
N ASN A 728 -29.60 -16.71 -27.00
CA ASN A 728 -28.28 -17.17 -27.45
C ASN A 728 -27.21 -16.94 -26.36
N PRO A 729 -26.56 -17.98 -25.82
CA PRO A 729 -25.56 -17.84 -24.75
C PRO A 729 -24.17 -17.41 -25.25
N LEU A 730 -23.94 -17.38 -26.56
CA LEU A 730 -22.64 -17.04 -27.11
C LEU A 730 -22.28 -15.55 -26.88
N PRO A 731 -21.03 -15.25 -26.51
CA PRO A 731 -20.47 -13.90 -26.51
C PRO A 731 -20.50 -13.23 -27.89
N SER A 732 -20.28 -11.93 -27.95
CA SER A 732 -20.37 -11.15 -29.20
C SER A 732 -19.37 -11.57 -30.29
N LEU A 733 -18.16 -12.01 -29.93
CA LEU A 733 -17.17 -12.56 -30.88
C LEU A 733 -17.29 -14.09 -31.03
N GLY A 734 -18.30 -14.71 -30.42
CA GLY A 734 -18.55 -16.14 -30.51
C GLY A 734 -17.67 -16.98 -29.60
N ALA A 735 -17.55 -18.26 -29.94
CA ALA A 735 -16.75 -19.22 -29.19
C ALA A 735 -15.85 -20.06 -30.10
N SER A 736 -14.94 -20.81 -29.49
CA SER A 736 -14.14 -21.84 -30.16
C SER A 736 -14.24 -23.18 -29.44
N TYR A 737 -14.21 -24.28 -30.19
CA TYR A 737 -14.25 -25.63 -29.66
C TYR A 737 -13.25 -26.52 -30.38
N ASP A 738 -12.27 -27.03 -29.64
CA ASP A 738 -11.38 -28.07 -30.12
C ASP A 738 -11.73 -29.41 -29.46
N GLY A 739 -12.35 -30.32 -30.20
CA GLY A 739 -12.73 -31.64 -29.68
C GLY A 739 -11.56 -32.58 -29.43
N LEU A 740 -10.34 -32.25 -29.85
CA LEU A 740 -9.17 -33.15 -29.83
C LEU A 740 -9.44 -34.50 -30.52
N ALA A 741 -8.68 -35.54 -30.19
CA ALA A 741 -8.78 -36.84 -30.85
C ALA A 741 -9.99 -37.65 -30.34
N GLY A 742 -10.84 -38.05 -31.28
CA GLY A 742 -11.93 -39.00 -31.05
C GLY A 742 -13.20 -38.64 -31.81
N THR A 743 -14.37 -38.84 -31.19
CA THR A 743 -15.68 -38.57 -31.84
C THR A 743 -16.38 -37.42 -31.14
N ASN A 744 -16.38 -36.26 -31.77
CA ASN A 744 -16.75 -35.02 -31.11
C ASN A 744 -17.99 -34.40 -31.75
N THR A 745 -18.87 -33.89 -30.89
CA THR A 745 -20.16 -33.33 -31.29
C THR A 745 -20.28 -31.86 -30.91
N LEU A 746 -20.75 -31.03 -31.82
CA LEU A 746 -21.29 -29.70 -31.49
C LEU A 746 -22.81 -29.69 -31.72
N SER A 747 -23.57 -29.46 -30.65
CA SER A 747 -25.02 -29.36 -30.67
C SER A 747 -25.48 -27.91 -30.56
N ILE A 748 -26.35 -27.48 -31.46
CA ILE A 748 -27.09 -26.21 -31.35
C ILE A 748 -28.54 -26.54 -31.00
N LYS A 749 -28.99 -26.05 -29.85
CA LYS A 749 -30.40 -26.13 -29.43
C LYS A 749 -31.01 -24.74 -29.47
N GLY A 750 -32.07 -24.57 -30.25
CA GLY A 750 -32.82 -23.34 -30.40
C GLY A 750 -33.73 -23.03 -29.21
N SER A 751 -34.61 -22.07 -29.43
CA SER A 751 -35.63 -21.59 -28.49
C SER A 751 -37.03 -21.82 -29.04
N THR A 752 -38.06 -21.29 -28.39
CA THR A 752 -39.41 -21.29 -28.97
C THR A 752 -39.62 -20.19 -30.02
N GLY A 753 -38.65 -19.27 -30.16
CA GLY A 753 -38.63 -18.22 -31.17
C GLY A 753 -37.92 -18.65 -32.46
N ALA A 754 -38.00 -17.83 -33.50
CA ALA A 754 -37.35 -18.13 -34.77
C ALA A 754 -35.85 -17.79 -34.71
N GLU A 755 -34.99 -18.77 -34.99
CA GLU A 755 -33.55 -18.60 -35.10
C GLU A 755 -33.03 -18.91 -36.50
N PHE A 756 -31.86 -18.33 -36.81
CA PHE A 756 -31.12 -18.58 -38.04
C PHE A 756 -29.87 -19.40 -37.71
N VAL A 757 -29.89 -20.69 -38.02
CA VAL A 757 -28.81 -21.62 -37.72
C VAL A 757 -28.07 -22.02 -38.99
N VAL A 758 -26.75 -21.93 -38.94
CA VAL A 758 -25.85 -22.25 -40.06
C VAL A 758 -24.79 -23.24 -39.61
N PHE A 759 -24.56 -24.28 -40.40
CA PHE A 759 -23.45 -25.22 -40.21
C PHE A 759 -22.52 -25.14 -41.43
N ASN A 760 -21.23 -24.87 -41.21
CA ASN A 760 -20.20 -24.70 -42.24
C ASN A 760 -19.10 -25.77 -42.11
N ALA A 761 -19.22 -26.85 -42.90
CA ALA A 761 -18.25 -27.96 -42.88
C ALA A 761 -17.93 -28.46 -41.46
N ALA A 762 -16.79 -29.10 -41.21
CA ALA A 762 -16.35 -29.42 -39.85
C ALA A 762 -15.69 -28.24 -39.11
N THR A 763 -15.96 -26.99 -39.54
CA THR A 763 -15.17 -25.81 -39.16
C THR A 763 -15.91 -24.75 -38.37
N SER A 764 -17.24 -24.65 -38.49
CA SER A 764 -18.04 -23.79 -37.62
C SER A 764 -19.53 -24.09 -37.64
N ALA A 765 -20.21 -23.70 -36.59
CA ALA A 765 -21.67 -23.56 -36.54
C ALA A 765 -22.03 -22.16 -36.03
N ALA A 766 -23.18 -21.62 -36.41
CA ALA A 766 -23.64 -20.32 -35.96
C ALA A 766 -25.13 -20.34 -35.65
N ILE A 767 -25.53 -19.56 -34.64
CA ILE A 767 -26.92 -19.32 -34.28
C ILE A 767 -27.15 -17.82 -34.20
N SER A 768 -28.12 -17.32 -34.97
CA SER A 768 -28.47 -15.90 -35.09
C SER A 768 -27.26 -14.99 -35.37
N GLY A 769 -26.34 -15.47 -36.21
CA GLY A 769 -25.16 -14.74 -36.69
C GLY A 769 -23.91 -14.85 -35.81
N ILE A 770 -23.99 -15.47 -34.63
CA ILE A 770 -22.84 -15.65 -33.73
C ILE A 770 -22.30 -17.07 -33.88
N SER A 771 -21.00 -17.20 -34.12
CA SER A 771 -20.36 -18.48 -34.51
C SER A 771 -19.64 -19.17 -33.35
N VAL A 772 -19.62 -20.49 -33.40
CA VAL A 772 -18.66 -21.37 -32.73
C VAL A 772 -17.73 -21.90 -33.80
N ASN A 773 -16.46 -21.52 -33.76
CA ASN A 773 -15.43 -22.08 -34.63
C ASN A 773 -14.95 -23.40 -34.06
N THR A 774 -14.88 -24.43 -34.89
CA THR A 774 -14.58 -25.80 -34.44
C THR A 774 -13.33 -26.37 -35.10
N THR A 775 -12.59 -27.14 -34.32
CA THR A 775 -11.52 -28.03 -34.79
C THR A 775 -11.77 -29.42 -34.23
N ASN A 776 -11.47 -30.45 -35.04
CA ASN A 776 -11.69 -31.85 -34.66
C ASN A 776 -13.14 -32.18 -34.26
N THR A 777 -14.14 -31.56 -34.90
CA THR A 777 -15.55 -31.92 -34.72
C THR A 777 -16.03 -32.85 -35.83
N ASN A 778 -16.67 -33.95 -35.47
CA ASN A 778 -17.11 -34.98 -36.41
C ASN A 778 -18.60 -34.84 -36.75
N VAL A 779 -19.39 -34.37 -35.80
CA VAL A 779 -20.85 -34.40 -35.87
C VAL A 779 -21.42 -33.06 -35.43
N PHE A 780 -22.37 -32.56 -36.21
CA PHE A 780 -23.24 -31.47 -35.77
C PHE A 780 -24.64 -31.99 -35.46
N ARG A 781 -25.24 -31.42 -34.41
CA ARG A 781 -26.62 -31.72 -34.02
C ARG A 781 -27.45 -30.44 -33.97
N PHE A 782 -28.68 -30.55 -34.44
CA PHE A 782 -29.64 -29.46 -34.43
C PHE A 782 -30.95 -29.90 -33.77
N ASP A 783 -31.44 -29.06 -32.85
CA ASP A 783 -32.76 -29.15 -32.25
C ASP A 783 -33.34 -27.75 -32.10
N GLY A 784 -34.23 -27.34 -32.99
CA GLY A 784 -34.82 -25.99 -33.02
C GLY A 784 -35.75 -25.70 -31.84
N ARG A 785 -36.45 -26.72 -31.32
CA ARG A 785 -37.49 -26.59 -30.27
C ARG A 785 -38.69 -25.70 -30.64
N GLY A 786 -38.91 -25.46 -31.94
CA GLY A 786 -40.11 -24.81 -32.46
C GLY A 786 -39.76 -23.60 -33.33
N GLY A 787 -40.49 -22.48 -33.17
CA GLY A 787 -40.05 -21.19 -33.68
C GLY A 787 -40.18 -20.90 -35.19
N ASN A 788 -40.28 -21.93 -36.04
CA ASN A 788 -40.07 -21.81 -37.49
C ASN A 788 -38.64 -21.35 -37.82
N ASP A 789 -37.65 -22.15 -37.42
CA ASP A 789 -36.25 -21.83 -37.63
C ASP A 789 -35.80 -21.90 -39.09
N THR A 790 -34.69 -21.23 -39.39
CA THR A 790 -33.95 -21.43 -40.63
C THR A 790 -32.73 -22.31 -40.35
N LEU A 791 -32.63 -23.43 -41.05
CA LEU A 791 -31.49 -24.35 -40.98
C LEU A 791 -30.74 -24.37 -42.31
N ASN A 792 -29.50 -23.87 -42.30
CA ASN A 792 -28.59 -23.91 -43.44
C ASN A 792 -27.42 -24.88 -43.18
N ALA A 793 -27.44 -26.05 -43.83
CA ALA A 793 -26.30 -26.95 -43.91
C ALA A 793 -25.48 -26.63 -45.17
N ASN A 794 -24.38 -25.89 -45.01
CA ASN A 794 -23.47 -25.54 -46.10
C ASN A 794 -22.55 -26.69 -46.47
N ALA A 795 -21.82 -26.57 -47.59
CA ALA A 795 -21.04 -27.66 -48.17
C ALA A 795 -20.14 -28.39 -47.15
N ASN A 796 -20.14 -29.73 -47.23
CA ASN A 796 -19.45 -30.65 -46.31
C ASN A 796 -19.94 -30.65 -44.85
N ALA A 797 -21.04 -29.96 -44.50
CA ALA A 797 -21.64 -30.10 -43.18
C ALA A 797 -22.33 -31.46 -43.04
N ASN A 798 -22.15 -32.12 -41.90
CA ASN A 798 -22.87 -33.34 -41.53
C ASN A 798 -23.71 -33.07 -40.28
N VAL A 799 -25.01 -32.85 -40.49
CA VAL A 799 -25.95 -32.40 -39.47
C VAL A 799 -26.95 -33.50 -39.15
N PHE A 800 -27.17 -33.77 -37.86
CA PHE A 800 -28.20 -34.67 -37.37
C PHE A 800 -29.36 -33.87 -36.78
N ILE A 801 -30.57 -34.29 -37.11
CA ILE A 801 -31.83 -33.69 -36.64
C ILE A 801 -32.52 -34.76 -35.79
N ASP A 802 -32.40 -34.64 -34.46
CA ASP A 802 -32.73 -35.74 -33.54
C ASP A 802 -34.23 -35.82 -33.19
N ASN A 803 -35.00 -34.74 -33.37
CA ASN A 803 -36.43 -34.65 -33.04
C ASN A 803 -37.23 -34.05 -34.20
N THR A 804 -38.56 -34.16 -34.16
CA THR A 804 -39.47 -33.39 -35.03
C THR A 804 -39.10 -31.91 -35.02
N GLN A 805 -38.98 -31.30 -36.20
CA GLN A 805 -38.63 -29.89 -36.37
C GLN A 805 -39.65 -29.16 -37.22
N HIS A 806 -39.90 -27.90 -36.87
CA HIS A 806 -40.71 -26.97 -37.66
C HIS A 806 -39.82 -25.84 -38.16
N LEU A 807 -39.54 -25.83 -39.46
CA LEU A 807 -38.57 -24.95 -40.09
C LEU A 807 -39.25 -23.97 -41.06
N ALA A 808 -38.93 -22.68 -40.94
CA ALA A 808 -39.23 -21.73 -42.01
C ALA A 808 -38.50 -22.11 -43.30
N THR A 809 -37.23 -22.48 -43.20
CA THR A 809 -36.44 -22.88 -44.36
C THR A 809 -35.45 -23.99 -43.99
N LEU A 810 -35.28 -24.95 -44.91
CA LEU A 810 -34.26 -25.98 -44.86
C LEU A 810 -33.41 -25.90 -46.13
N PHE A 811 -32.16 -25.49 -45.97
CA PHE A 811 -31.17 -25.46 -47.04
C PHE A 811 -30.09 -26.51 -46.79
N VAL A 812 -29.85 -27.35 -47.79
CA VAL A 812 -28.78 -28.37 -47.76
C VAL A 812 -27.97 -28.24 -49.04
N ALA A 813 -26.76 -27.71 -48.90
CA ALA A 813 -25.85 -27.45 -50.01
C ALA A 813 -25.29 -28.75 -50.62
N THR A 814 -24.67 -28.62 -51.79
CA THR A 814 -23.92 -29.71 -52.42
C THR A 814 -22.88 -30.26 -51.45
N THR A 815 -22.76 -31.59 -51.34
CA THR A 815 -21.89 -32.34 -50.40
C THR A 815 -22.24 -32.25 -48.90
N ALA A 816 -23.25 -31.47 -48.52
CA ALA A 816 -23.78 -31.52 -47.16
C ALA A 816 -24.79 -32.67 -46.99
N THR A 817 -24.89 -33.17 -45.76
CA THR A 817 -25.83 -34.20 -45.36
C THR A 817 -26.62 -33.72 -44.15
N ALA A 818 -27.94 -33.81 -44.22
CA ALA A 818 -28.83 -33.69 -43.07
C ALA A 818 -29.49 -35.04 -42.82
N THR A 819 -29.28 -35.62 -41.64
CA THR A 819 -29.73 -36.98 -41.31
C THR A 819 -30.72 -36.93 -40.16
N VAL A 820 -31.89 -37.51 -40.34
CA VAL A 820 -32.78 -37.85 -39.23
C VAL A 820 -32.42 -39.26 -38.79
N PRO A 821 -31.94 -39.48 -37.55
CA PRO A 821 -31.57 -40.82 -37.09
C PRO A 821 -32.74 -41.80 -37.18
N ALA A 822 -32.44 -43.08 -37.45
CA ALA A 822 -33.48 -44.12 -37.49
C ALA A 822 -34.15 -44.32 -36.12
N GLY A 823 -35.44 -44.66 -36.13
CA GLY A 823 -36.23 -44.98 -34.94
C GLY A 823 -36.69 -43.78 -34.10
N GLN A 824 -36.60 -42.56 -34.63
CA GLN A 824 -37.03 -41.35 -33.91
C GLN A 824 -38.54 -41.07 -34.06
N ASN A 825 -39.18 -41.61 -35.11
CA ASN A 825 -40.54 -41.20 -35.53
C ASN A 825 -40.66 -39.67 -35.65
N ALA A 826 -39.59 -39.02 -36.12
CA ALA A 826 -39.54 -37.57 -36.23
C ALA A 826 -40.16 -37.11 -37.56
N VAL A 827 -40.72 -35.90 -37.58
CA VAL A 827 -41.20 -35.26 -38.80
C VAL A 827 -40.42 -33.98 -39.05
N ILE A 828 -39.81 -33.84 -40.23
CA ILE A 828 -39.29 -32.54 -40.68
C ILE A 828 -40.44 -31.79 -41.34
N VAL A 829 -40.96 -30.75 -40.70
CA VAL A 829 -41.93 -29.83 -41.32
C VAL A 829 -41.18 -28.59 -41.79
N THR A 830 -41.23 -28.26 -43.08
CA THR A 830 -40.60 -27.05 -43.60
C THR A 830 -41.48 -26.28 -44.57
N ASN A 831 -41.38 -24.95 -44.56
CA ASN A 831 -42.11 -24.07 -45.49
C ASN A 831 -41.32 -23.77 -46.79
N SER A 832 -40.04 -24.16 -46.84
CA SER A 832 -39.19 -23.95 -48.00
C SER A 832 -38.00 -24.91 -47.97
N LEU A 833 -37.86 -25.71 -49.01
CA LEU A 833 -36.76 -26.65 -49.18
C LEU A 833 -35.87 -26.23 -50.35
N SER A 834 -34.57 -26.16 -50.11
CA SER A 834 -33.55 -26.03 -51.16
C SER A 834 -32.48 -27.10 -50.94
N LEU A 835 -32.54 -28.15 -51.77
CA LEU A 835 -31.76 -29.37 -51.61
C LEU A 835 -30.84 -29.60 -52.82
N ASN A 836 -29.53 -29.45 -52.59
CA ASN A 836 -28.47 -29.78 -53.56
C ASN A 836 -27.53 -30.89 -53.06
N GLY A 837 -27.65 -31.27 -51.78
CA GLY A 837 -26.94 -32.39 -51.16
C GLY A 837 -27.89 -33.55 -50.84
N LEU A 838 -27.75 -34.10 -49.63
CA LEU A 838 -28.54 -35.24 -49.16
C LEU A 838 -29.35 -34.90 -47.91
N ILE A 839 -30.65 -35.21 -47.94
CA ILE A 839 -31.43 -35.39 -46.71
C ILE A 839 -31.71 -36.87 -46.59
N ASP A 840 -31.20 -37.50 -45.53
CA ASP A 840 -31.48 -38.90 -45.20
C ASP A 840 -32.53 -38.96 -44.11
N LEU A 841 -33.74 -39.35 -44.49
CA LEU A 841 -34.85 -39.50 -43.55
C LEU A 841 -34.78 -40.80 -42.75
N ASN A 842 -33.93 -41.77 -43.12
CA ASN A 842 -34.01 -43.13 -42.57
C ASN A 842 -35.45 -43.66 -42.63
N ASP A 843 -36.08 -43.93 -41.50
CA ASP A 843 -37.46 -44.38 -41.34
C ASP A 843 -38.40 -43.28 -40.82
N ASN A 844 -38.01 -42.02 -41.01
CA ASN A 844 -38.74 -40.83 -40.59
C ASN A 844 -39.41 -40.14 -41.78
N ASP A 845 -40.22 -39.12 -41.47
CA ASP A 845 -41.13 -38.51 -42.41
C ASP A 845 -40.88 -37.00 -42.59
N MET A 846 -41.40 -36.43 -43.67
CA MET A 846 -41.22 -35.00 -43.98
C MET A 846 -42.50 -34.38 -44.57
N ILE A 847 -42.78 -33.14 -44.17
CA ILE A 847 -43.83 -32.28 -44.73
C ILE A 847 -43.18 -31.06 -45.36
N LEU A 848 -43.40 -30.84 -46.65
CA LEU A 848 -43.06 -29.58 -47.32
C LEU A 848 -44.32 -28.76 -47.57
N ASN A 849 -44.52 -27.74 -46.74
CA ASN A 849 -45.55 -26.73 -46.98
C ASN A 849 -45.09 -25.81 -48.10
N TYR A 850 -46.02 -25.41 -48.97
CA TYR A 850 -45.71 -24.49 -50.06
C TYR A 850 -46.85 -23.47 -50.27
N THR A 851 -46.56 -22.43 -51.04
CA THR A 851 -47.58 -21.49 -51.53
C THR A 851 -47.47 -21.38 -53.06
N GLY A 852 -48.60 -21.35 -53.75
CA GLY A 852 -48.62 -21.33 -55.22
C GLY A 852 -48.72 -22.72 -55.84
N GLY A 853 -47.92 -23.00 -56.88
CA GLY A 853 -47.98 -24.27 -57.59
C GLY A 853 -47.43 -25.44 -56.77
N THR A 854 -48.02 -26.62 -56.97
CA THR A 854 -47.56 -27.90 -56.40
C THR A 854 -46.05 -28.08 -56.53
N GLN A 855 -45.43 -28.62 -55.48
CA GLN A 855 -44.01 -29.02 -55.45
C GLN A 855 -43.82 -30.53 -55.63
N LEU A 856 -44.89 -31.30 -55.83
CA LEU A 856 -44.85 -32.77 -55.80
C LEU A 856 -43.87 -33.36 -56.83
N SER A 857 -43.88 -32.85 -58.07
CA SER A 857 -42.97 -33.34 -59.12
C SER A 857 -41.49 -33.05 -58.81
N SER A 858 -41.20 -31.88 -58.23
CA SER A 858 -39.85 -31.53 -57.77
C SER A 858 -39.38 -32.46 -56.66
N ILE A 859 -40.26 -32.77 -55.70
CA ILE A 859 -39.95 -33.69 -54.59
C ILE A 859 -39.78 -35.12 -55.09
N GLN A 860 -40.66 -35.59 -55.98
CA GLN A 860 -40.53 -36.91 -56.59
C GLN A 860 -39.21 -37.05 -57.36
N ALA A 861 -38.77 -36.01 -58.07
CA ALA A 861 -37.48 -35.99 -58.74
C ALA A 861 -36.31 -36.12 -57.76
N LEU A 862 -36.37 -35.47 -56.58
CA LEU A 862 -35.36 -35.59 -55.53
C LEU A 862 -35.31 -37.02 -54.95
N ILE A 863 -36.47 -37.66 -54.75
CA ILE A 863 -36.56 -39.04 -54.29
C ILE A 863 -36.00 -39.99 -55.35
N ASN A 864 -36.42 -39.86 -56.61
CA ASN A 864 -35.97 -40.73 -57.71
C ASN A 864 -34.46 -40.63 -57.94
N SER A 865 -33.93 -39.41 -57.89
CA SER A 865 -32.50 -39.13 -57.98
C SER A 865 -31.74 -39.86 -56.88
N ALA A 866 -32.22 -39.83 -55.63
CA ALA A 866 -31.58 -40.53 -54.52
C ALA A 866 -31.73 -42.06 -54.62
N ARG A 867 -32.94 -42.51 -54.95
CA ARG A 867 -33.35 -43.92 -55.07
C ARG A 867 -32.52 -44.67 -56.12
N ASN A 868 -32.19 -44.04 -57.25
CA ASN A 868 -31.32 -44.58 -58.31
C ASN A 868 -31.60 -46.07 -58.63
N GLY A 869 -32.84 -46.39 -59.02
CA GLY A 869 -33.24 -47.76 -59.34
C GLY A 869 -33.25 -48.73 -58.15
N GLY A 870 -33.37 -48.22 -56.91
CA GLY A 870 -33.43 -49.01 -55.67
C GLY A 870 -32.09 -49.20 -54.95
N LEU A 871 -30.99 -48.63 -55.48
CA LEU A 871 -29.67 -48.67 -54.84
C LEU A 871 -29.51 -47.67 -53.70
N TRP A 872 -30.26 -46.57 -53.71
CA TRP A 872 -30.20 -45.49 -52.70
C TRP A 872 -28.78 -44.95 -52.50
N ASP A 873 -28.08 -44.68 -53.58
CA ASP A 873 -26.72 -44.13 -53.62
C ASP A 873 -26.62 -42.80 -54.40
N GLY A 874 -27.75 -42.27 -54.87
CA GLY A 874 -27.83 -40.97 -55.52
C GLY A 874 -27.95 -39.79 -54.54
N GLN A 875 -28.24 -38.59 -55.08
CA GLN A 875 -28.40 -37.35 -54.31
C GLN A 875 -29.88 -36.95 -54.22
N GLY A 876 -30.26 -36.17 -53.20
CA GLY A 876 -31.64 -35.73 -52.96
C GLY A 876 -32.21 -36.26 -51.65
N LEU A 877 -33.48 -36.67 -51.66
CA LEU A 877 -34.19 -37.21 -50.51
C LEU A 877 -34.01 -38.73 -50.45
N THR A 878 -33.18 -39.20 -49.52
CA THR A 878 -32.82 -40.62 -49.40
C THR A 878 -33.38 -41.26 -48.13
N SER A 879 -33.33 -42.59 -48.08
CA SER A 879 -33.63 -43.37 -46.90
C SER A 879 -32.59 -44.49 -46.76
N THR A 880 -31.71 -44.37 -45.77
CA THR A 880 -30.78 -45.44 -45.41
C THR A 880 -31.52 -46.66 -44.85
N SER A 881 -32.67 -46.47 -44.19
CA SER A 881 -33.54 -47.58 -43.76
C SER A 881 -34.08 -48.38 -44.95
N ALA A 882 -34.61 -47.72 -45.99
CA ALA A 882 -35.08 -48.37 -47.21
C ALA A 882 -33.93 -49.06 -47.94
N LYS A 883 -32.76 -48.39 -48.01
CA LYS A 883 -31.54 -48.97 -48.57
C LYS A 883 -31.13 -50.25 -47.86
N ASN A 884 -31.22 -50.32 -46.53
CA ASN A 884 -30.69 -51.45 -45.79
C ASN A 884 -31.74 -52.55 -45.55
N ARG A 885 -33.02 -52.27 -45.77
CA ARG A 885 -34.08 -53.26 -45.56
C ARG A 885 -33.98 -54.39 -46.59
N VAL A 886 -33.83 -55.62 -46.11
CA VAL A 886 -34.09 -56.84 -46.88
C VAL A 886 -35.52 -57.25 -46.52
N PRO A 887 -36.48 -57.23 -47.46
CA PRO A 887 -36.35 -57.61 -48.88
C PRO A 887 -36.43 -56.47 -49.94
N LYS A 888 -36.09 -55.21 -49.60
CA LYS A 888 -36.20 -54.03 -50.50
C LYS A 888 -37.65 -53.64 -50.83
N ASN A 889 -38.56 -53.89 -49.91
CA ASN A 889 -39.99 -53.60 -50.09
C ASN A 889 -40.43 -52.22 -49.56
N THR A 890 -39.53 -51.43 -48.99
CA THR A 890 -39.82 -50.08 -48.49
C THR A 890 -39.09 -49.01 -49.28
N THR A 891 -39.61 -47.80 -49.22
CA THR A 891 -39.14 -46.63 -49.98
C THR A 891 -39.60 -45.34 -49.30
N LEU A 892 -39.27 -44.20 -49.93
CA LEU A 892 -39.93 -42.93 -49.68
C LEU A 892 -41.01 -42.72 -50.74
N GLY A 893 -42.28 -42.58 -50.33
CA GLY A 893 -43.37 -42.14 -51.19
C GLY A 893 -43.60 -40.63 -51.04
N ALA A 894 -44.22 -39.99 -52.04
CA ALA A 894 -44.65 -38.60 -51.95
C ALA A 894 -46.06 -38.39 -52.49
N ILE A 895 -46.94 -37.74 -51.74
CA ILE A 895 -48.31 -37.38 -52.14
C ILE A 895 -48.66 -35.95 -51.74
N GLU A 896 -49.70 -35.39 -52.36
CA GLU A 896 -50.28 -34.14 -51.87
C GLU A 896 -51.06 -34.35 -50.57
N ALA A 897 -51.01 -33.38 -49.67
CA ALA A 897 -51.81 -33.38 -48.45
C ALA A 897 -53.32 -33.45 -48.74
N SER A 898 -53.75 -32.92 -49.89
CA SER A 898 -55.13 -33.04 -50.36
C SER A 898 -55.51 -34.48 -50.72
N ASP A 899 -54.63 -35.22 -51.40
CA ASP A 899 -54.82 -36.64 -51.73
C ASP A 899 -54.81 -37.53 -50.47
N TYR A 900 -53.89 -37.26 -49.54
CA TYR A 900 -53.87 -37.95 -48.25
C TYR A 900 -55.18 -37.77 -47.46
N LYS A 901 -55.73 -36.54 -47.44
CA LYS A 901 -57.03 -36.24 -46.82
C LYS A 901 -58.21 -36.87 -47.56
N LEU A 902 -58.10 -37.09 -48.87
CA LEU A 902 -59.12 -37.79 -49.64
C LEU A 902 -59.22 -39.28 -49.25
N ALA A 903 -58.09 -39.92 -48.93
CA ALA A 903 -58.08 -41.31 -48.49
C ALA A 903 -58.34 -41.48 -46.98
N ASN A 904 -57.71 -40.66 -46.14
CA ASN A 904 -57.73 -40.81 -44.69
C ASN A 904 -58.76 -39.93 -43.96
N GLY A 905 -59.47 -39.10 -44.73
CA GLY A 905 -60.50 -38.18 -44.22
C GLY A 905 -60.01 -36.75 -44.01
N PRO A 906 -60.93 -35.76 -44.00
CA PRO A 906 -60.57 -34.34 -44.00
C PRO A 906 -59.86 -33.85 -42.72
N SER A 907 -59.97 -34.60 -41.62
CA SER A 907 -59.36 -34.31 -40.32
C SER A 907 -58.09 -35.13 -40.05
N ALA A 908 -57.56 -35.84 -41.04
CA ALA A 908 -56.35 -36.65 -40.89
C ALA A 908 -55.14 -35.79 -40.51
N THR A 909 -54.33 -36.31 -39.60
CA THR A 909 -52.98 -35.81 -39.27
C THR A 909 -51.93 -36.70 -39.93
N PHE A 910 -50.72 -36.18 -40.08
CA PHE A 910 -49.59 -36.93 -40.63
C PHE A 910 -48.55 -37.09 -39.52
N ASP A 911 -48.47 -38.30 -38.95
CA ASP A 911 -47.58 -38.64 -37.84
C ASP A 911 -47.68 -37.68 -36.64
N GLY A 912 -48.90 -37.23 -36.36
CA GLY A 912 -49.21 -36.29 -35.27
C GLY A 912 -49.16 -34.82 -35.67
N GLU A 913 -48.64 -34.49 -36.86
CA GLU A 913 -48.57 -33.13 -37.38
C GLU A 913 -49.86 -32.69 -38.08
N ALA A 914 -50.17 -31.40 -37.93
CA ALA A 914 -51.33 -30.80 -38.59
C ALA A 914 -51.04 -30.54 -40.07
N LEU A 915 -51.98 -30.92 -40.94
CA LEU A 915 -51.83 -30.78 -42.38
C LEU A 915 -52.50 -29.51 -42.92
N PRO A 916 -51.77 -28.61 -43.59
CA PRO A 916 -52.39 -27.55 -44.39
C PRO A 916 -53.06 -28.12 -45.66
N GLY A 917 -53.69 -27.25 -46.45
CA GLY A 917 -54.29 -27.64 -47.74
C GLY A 917 -53.25 -27.88 -48.84
N ASP A 918 -52.15 -27.13 -48.80
CA ASP A 918 -51.09 -27.09 -49.82
C ASP A 918 -49.76 -27.55 -49.20
N ALA A 919 -49.49 -28.86 -49.23
CA ALA A 919 -48.24 -29.45 -48.78
C ALA A 919 -47.98 -30.79 -49.48
N VAL A 920 -46.70 -31.10 -49.69
CA VAL A 920 -46.26 -32.43 -50.12
C VAL A 920 -45.85 -33.22 -48.88
N LEU A 921 -46.41 -34.42 -48.74
CA LEU A 921 -46.09 -35.36 -47.67
C LEU A 921 -45.12 -36.40 -48.22
N ILE A 922 -44.03 -36.61 -47.52
CA ILE A 922 -43.01 -37.61 -47.84
C ILE A 922 -42.99 -38.60 -46.69
N LYS A 923 -43.28 -39.87 -47.00
CA LYS A 923 -43.37 -40.91 -45.98
C LYS A 923 -42.41 -42.05 -46.27
N TYR A 924 -41.71 -42.54 -45.24
CA TYR A 924 -41.11 -43.87 -45.28
C TYR A 924 -42.22 -44.93 -45.22
N THR A 925 -42.43 -45.62 -46.33
CA THR A 925 -43.53 -46.58 -46.46
C THR A 925 -43.15 -47.79 -47.33
N TYR A 926 -44.07 -48.75 -47.49
CA TYR A 926 -43.97 -49.83 -48.46
C TYR A 926 -44.16 -49.33 -49.89
N TYR A 927 -43.53 -50.00 -50.85
CA TYR A 927 -43.90 -49.83 -52.26
C TYR A 927 -45.37 -50.22 -52.45
N GLY A 928 -46.19 -49.27 -52.89
CA GLY A 928 -47.62 -49.51 -53.12
C GLY A 928 -48.54 -49.28 -51.94
N ASP A 929 -48.07 -48.79 -50.79
CA ASP A 929 -48.96 -48.12 -49.82
C ASP A 929 -49.25 -46.73 -50.37
N VAL A 930 -50.28 -46.62 -51.21
CA VAL A 930 -50.56 -45.41 -52.00
C VAL A 930 -51.35 -44.38 -51.23
N ASP A 931 -51.97 -44.76 -50.12
CA ASP A 931 -52.71 -43.86 -49.23
C ASP A 931 -52.02 -43.55 -47.89
N PHE A 932 -50.82 -44.10 -47.66
CA PHE A 932 -49.98 -43.90 -46.47
C PHE A 932 -50.63 -44.40 -45.17
N ASN A 933 -51.43 -45.47 -45.25
CA ASN A 933 -52.00 -46.10 -44.06
C ASN A 933 -51.02 -47.08 -43.35
N GLY A 934 -49.83 -47.29 -43.94
CA GLY A 934 -48.76 -48.12 -43.39
C GLY A 934 -48.85 -49.60 -43.79
N THR A 935 -49.83 -49.99 -44.59
CA THR A 935 -50.02 -51.35 -45.10
C THR A 935 -50.29 -51.34 -46.60
N VAL A 936 -49.91 -52.43 -47.28
CA VAL A 936 -50.33 -52.66 -48.66
C VAL A 936 -51.52 -53.60 -48.66
N ASP A 937 -52.68 -53.15 -49.13
CA ASP A 937 -53.88 -53.97 -49.18
C ASP A 937 -54.69 -53.82 -50.48
N PHE A 938 -55.93 -54.34 -50.48
CA PHE A 938 -56.75 -54.36 -51.69
C PHE A 938 -57.18 -52.96 -52.16
N ASP A 939 -57.26 -51.98 -51.26
CA ASP A 939 -57.60 -50.61 -51.60
C ASP A 939 -56.45 -49.97 -52.40
N ASP A 940 -55.20 -50.32 -52.09
CA ASP A 940 -54.04 -49.91 -52.87
C ASP A 940 -54.00 -50.51 -54.28
N TYR A 941 -54.19 -51.83 -54.39
CA TYR A 941 -54.26 -52.51 -55.70
C TYR A 941 -55.35 -51.91 -56.59
N SER A 942 -56.51 -51.62 -56.00
CA SER A 942 -57.64 -51.00 -56.72
C SER A 942 -57.26 -49.63 -57.30
N ARG A 943 -56.39 -48.88 -56.61
CA ARG A 943 -55.89 -47.57 -57.07
C ARG A 943 -54.83 -47.72 -58.16
N VAL A 944 -53.91 -48.68 -58.04
CA VAL A 944 -52.94 -49.00 -59.12
C VAL A 944 -53.68 -49.42 -60.39
N ASP A 945 -54.68 -50.31 -60.28
CA ASP A 945 -55.54 -50.70 -61.40
C ASP A 945 -56.26 -49.50 -62.02
N ALA A 946 -56.80 -48.60 -61.19
CA ALA A 946 -57.44 -47.39 -61.68
C ALA A 946 -56.44 -46.45 -62.36
N GLY A 947 -55.21 -46.34 -61.84
CA GLY A 947 -54.16 -45.53 -62.43
C GLY A 947 -53.75 -46.03 -63.81
N PHE A 948 -53.45 -47.33 -63.91
CA PHE A 948 -53.09 -48.00 -65.16
C PHE A 948 -54.18 -47.84 -66.22
N ASN A 949 -55.43 -48.18 -65.88
CA ASN A 949 -56.55 -48.14 -66.83
C ASN A 949 -56.92 -46.73 -67.30
N ASN A 950 -56.59 -45.70 -66.52
CA ASN A 950 -56.92 -44.31 -66.83
C ASN A 950 -55.69 -43.46 -67.20
N ASN A 951 -54.52 -44.09 -67.40
CA ASN A 951 -53.26 -43.42 -67.71
C ASN A 951 -52.94 -42.26 -66.74
N ARG A 952 -53.20 -42.48 -65.44
CA ARG A 952 -52.84 -41.51 -64.39
C ARG A 952 -51.38 -41.67 -63.99
N THR A 953 -50.88 -40.71 -63.23
CA THR A 953 -49.48 -40.65 -62.80
C THR A 953 -49.41 -40.22 -61.33
N GLY A 954 -48.25 -40.37 -60.70
CA GLY A 954 -48.02 -40.02 -59.31
C GLY A 954 -48.44 -41.10 -58.31
N TRP A 955 -47.78 -41.09 -57.15
CA TRP A 955 -47.85 -42.14 -56.14
C TRP A 955 -49.27 -42.53 -55.73
N PHE A 956 -50.15 -41.56 -55.43
CA PHE A 956 -51.55 -41.82 -55.02
C PHE A 956 -52.39 -42.56 -56.07
N ASN A 957 -51.95 -42.52 -57.34
CA ASN A 957 -52.58 -43.23 -58.44
C ASN A 957 -51.88 -44.55 -58.79
N GLY A 958 -50.87 -44.98 -58.04
CA GLY A 958 -50.19 -46.26 -58.23
C GLY A 958 -48.87 -46.23 -59.01
N ASP A 959 -48.32 -45.07 -59.30
CA ASP A 959 -46.97 -44.88 -59.88
C ASP A 959 -45.96 -44.84 -58.72
N VAL A 960 -45.62 -46.03 -58.22
CA VAL A 960 -44.90 -46.27 -56.97
C VAL A 960 -43.39 -46.29 -57.18
N ASP A 961 -42.93 -46.54 -58.41
CA ASP A 961 -41.53 -46.31 -58.78
C ASP A 961 -41.25 -44.82 -59.09
N GLY A 962 -42.31 -44.02 -59.29
CA GLY A 962 -42.29 -42.58 -59.47
C GLY A 962 -41.79 -42.15 -60.86
N ASN A 963 -41.78 -43.04 -61.85
CA ASN A 963 -41.27 -42.78 -63.19
C ASN A 963 -42.22 -41.92 -64.05
N GLY A 964 -43.43 -41.65 -63.57
CA GLY A 964 -44.44 -40.84 -64.22
C GLY A 964 -45.43 -41.64 -65.07
N ILE A 965 -45.42 -42.97 -65.00
CA ILE A 965 -46.31 -43.87 -65.72
C ILE A 965 -46.64 -45.03 -64.79
N VAL A 966 -47.92 -45.38 -64.66
CA VAL A 966 -48.32 -46.64 -64.01
C VAL A 966 -48.18 -47.78 -65.02
N ASP A 967 -47.26 -48.72 -64.78
CA ASP A 967 -47.05 -49.88 -65.64
C ASP A 967 -46.74 -51.19 -64.87
N PHE A 968 -46.21 -52.21 -65.56
CA PHE A 968 -45.95 -53.52 -64.96
C PHE A 968 -44.83 -53.50 -63.92
N ASP A 969 -43.94 -52.51 -63.93
CA ASP A 969 -42.90 -52.37 -62.94
C ASP A 969 -43.51 -51.98 -61.58
N ASP A 970 -44.55 -51.13 -61.57
CA ASP A 970 -45.32 -50.79 -60.37
C ASP A 970 -46.03 -52.01 -59.76
N TYR A 971 -46.68 -52.83 -60.60
CA TYR A 971 -47.31 -54.07 -60.15
C TYR A 971 -46.30 -55.02 -59.50
N SER A 972 -45.08 -55.09 -60.05
CA SER A 972 -44.02 -55.93 -59.50
C SER A 972 -43.58 -55.45 -58.11
N LEU A 973 -43.56 -54.13 -57.89
CA LEU A 973 -43.16 -53.52 -56.63
C LEU A 973 -44.24 -53.65 -55.55
N ILE A 974 -45.52 -53.41 -55.88
CA ILE A 974 -46.63 -53.61 -54.94
C ILE A 974 -46.81 -55.09 -54.58
N ASP A 975 -46.64 -56.02 -55.54
CA ASP A 975 -46.65 -57.47 -55.27
C ASP A 975 -45.50 -57.88 -54.33
N LEU A 976 -44.29 -57.35 -54.58
CA LEU A 976 -43.16 -57.59 -53.69
C LEU A 976 -43.48 -57.13 -52.27
N ALA A 977 -44.01 -55.92 -52.12
CA ALA A 977 -44.36 -55.37 -50.82
C ALA A 977 -45.49 -56.13 -50.13
N PHE A 978 -46.58 -56.41 -50.83
CA PHE A 978 -47.72 -57.15 -50.29
C PHE A 978 -47.29 -58.53 -49.76
N ASN A 979 -46.46 -59.25 -50.51
CA ASN A 979 -46.00 -60.59 -50.14
C ASN A 979 -44.97 -60.61 -49.01
N THR A 980 -44.35 -59.47 -48.70
CA THR A 980 -43.21 -59.41 -47.78
C THR A 980 -43.32 -58.38 -46.66
N GLN A 981 -44.41 -57.61 -46.60
CA GLN A 981 -44.71 -56.73 -45.48
C GLN A 981 -44.87 -57.54 -44.19
N LEU A 982 -44.44 -56.97 -43.07
CA LEU A 982 -44.42 -57.64 -41.77
C LEU A 982 -45.45 -57.07 -40.79
N GLY A 983 -46.48 -56.40 -41.32
CA GLY A 983 -47.47 -55.62 -40.57
C GLY A 983 -47.42 -54.14 -40.95
N VAL A 984 -48.15 -53.33 -40.19
CA VAL A 984 -48.17 -51.86 -40.30
C VAL A 984 -46.76 -51.31 -39.99
N LEU A 985 -46.24 -50.43 -40.85
CA LEU A 985 -44.94 -49.77 -40.64
C LEU A 985 -44.93 -48.78 -39.47
#